data_AF-A0A9X1GKX7-F1
#
_entry.id   AF-A0A9X1GKX7-F1
#
_cell.length_a   1.000
_cell.length_b   1.000
_cell.length_c   1.000
_cell.angle_alpha   90.00
_cell.angle_beta   90.00
_cell.angle_gamma   90.00
#
_symmetry.space_group_name_H-M   'P 1'
#
loop_
_entity.id
_entity.type
_entity.pdbx_description
1 polymer ?
#
loop_
_entity_poly.entity_id
_entity_poly.type
_entity_poly.pdbx_seq_one_letter_code
_entity_poly.pdbx_strand_id
1 'polypeptide(L)'
;MEIIDISNPTTPIFKGNYDTSNGIRDLQVVGNYAYVADGEGGLKIIDISDLNQVPTNLTLSNSNIAENEAVGTVVGNFTTTDPDVGNTFIYSLVTGTGSTDNASFTIVGNQLRSNGIFNFEFKNTYNIRIRTTDQGGLFYDKQLTIGISNFNETPTDLTLSNSAVVENEAIGSVVGNFTTTDPDTGNTFTYSLVTGSGDTDNASFTIVDNQLKTNGTFDYQTKNTYSIRVRTTDQGGLFSEKQLIIPVIFTPILVGEYDTPGYAFGVQVVGSYAYVADHVGGLKIIDVSEFIPNIITGTANSENFTTTAQKDIIDAQGGNDTITSTFSTLQQNDTLKGITGTDTLIITNGSATDAIAIDTTNTTNQLDILGTTIIGFERFDLSSFAGTVSFGGNAANDWIKAGAGNDDLTGGNGNDYLNGGTGADFLIGGAGNDTFVVDNIGDIIGEGLNGGIDTVESSITWTLKTNLEKLTLTATAAIKGTGNTLNNTLTGNSGNNILDGKTGADTLIGGLGNDSYYVDNVGDIITEAANAGTDTVFSAVSYTLGNNLENLTLQGTAAINGTGNTLNNVLTGNAAANTLIGGAGVDTLTGNAGADTLIGGTGNDKLNLGLNDGAVDIVNYAFGDGADTITQFVRGVGGDKLNFTGITNLDVITSAANTQVRIGDGIGGNSGFGTGQLLATLSGISGFIGADVNINLFGANFLFS
;
A
#
# COMPACT_ATOMS: atom_id res chain seq x y z
N MET A 1 -79.12 7.51 24.07
CA MET A 1 -79.51 6.24 23.44
C MET A 1 -78.26 5.58 22.88
N GLU A 2 -78.02 4.31 23.19
CA GLU A 2 -76.97 3.52 22.56
C GLU A 2 -77.61 2.64 21.47
N ILE A 3 -77.00 2.59 20.30
CA ILE A 3 -77.40 1.73 19.19
C ILE A 3 -76.47 0.53 19.27
N ILE A 4 -77.04 -0.63 19.56
CA ILE A 4 -76.32 -1.89 19.68
C ILE A 4 -76.92 -2.86 18.68
N ASP A 5 -76.09 -3.38 17.79
CA ASP A 5 -76.45 -4.45 16.87
C ASP A 5 -76.41 -5.77 17.63
N ILE A 6 -77.58 -6.42 17.70
CA ILE A 6 -77.81 -7.68 18.41
C ILE A 6 -78.11 -8.83 17.45
N SER A 7 -77.81 -8.68 16.16
CA SER A 7 -77.96 -9.74 15.16
C SER A 7 -77.26 -11.05 15.56
N ASN A 8 -76.17 -10.95 16.34
CA ASN A 8 -75.64 -12.07 17.11
C ASN A 8 -75.80 -11.83 18.63
N PRO A 9 -76.75 -12.51 19.31
CA PRO A 9 -77.05 -12.25 20.72
C PRO A 9 -75.92 -12.59 21.69
N THR A 10 -74.95 -13.44 21.30
CA THR A 10 -73.84 -13.82 22.19
C THR A 10 -72.71 -12.79 22.20
N THR A 11 -72.68 -11.88 21.22
CA THR A 11 -71.68 -10.81 21.10
C THR A 11 -72.33 -9.53 20.55
N PRO A 12 -73.06 -8.75 21.38
CA PRO A 12 -73.64 -7.48 20.96
C PRO A 12 -72.55 -6.49 20.55
N ILE A 13 -72.72 -5.80 19.42
CA ILE A 13 -71.77 -4.81 18.89
C ILE A 13 -72.33 -3.41 19.07
N PHE A 14 -71.65 -2.56 19.83
CA PHE A 14 -71.98 -1.13 19.92
C PHE A 14 -71.73 -0.45 18.56
N LYS A 15 -72.78 0.10 17.95
CA LYS A 15 -72.74 0.79 16.65
C LYS A 15 -72.64 2.31 16.78
N GLY A 16 -72.97 2.87 17.95
CA GLY A 16 -72.88 4.30 18.22
C GLY A 16 -73.87 4.76 19.29
N ASN A 17 -73.88 6.04 19.62
CA ASN A 17 -74.85 6.64 20.54
C ASN A 17 -75.42 7.96 19.99
N TYR A 18 -76.63 8.29 20.45
CA TYR A 18 -77.31 9.55 20.15
C TYR A 18 -77.90 10.14 21.44
N ASP A 19 -77.58 11.39 21.74
CA ASP A 19 -78.08 12.10 22.92
C ASP A 19 -79.37 12.86 22.57
N THR A 20 -80.46 12.54 23.28
CA THR A 20 -81.77 13.17 23.04
C THR A 20 -82.04 14.34 23.97
N SER A 21 -81.07 14.79 24.77
CA SER A 21 -81.10 15.95 25.68
C SER A 21 -82.14 15.92 26.82
N ASN A 22 -83.18 15.09 26.74
CA ASN A 22 -84.23 14.90 27.75
C ASN A 22 -84.60 13.40 27.91
N GLY A 23 -85.38 13.08 28.96
CA GLY A 23 -85.76 11.71 29.32
C GLY A 23 -86.68 11.03 28.29
N ILE A 24 -86.21 9.91 27.72
CA ILE A 24 -86.95 9.11 26.73
C ILE A 24 -88.10 8.36 27.42
N ARG A 25 -89.31 8.48 26.86
CA ARG A 25 -90.51 7.78 27.34
C ARG A 25 -90.77 6.48 26.60
N ASP A 26 -90.49 6.45 25.29
CA ASP A 26 -90.66 5.28 24.44
C ASP A 26 -89.72 5.33 23.22
N LEU A 27 -89.39 4.17 22.67
CA LEU A 27 -88.50 4.00 21.52
C LEU A 27 -89.03 2.88 20.62
N GLN A 28 -89.25 3.20 19.35
CA GLN A 28 -89.58 2.20 18.34
C GLN A 28 -88.63 2.31 17.15
N VAL A 29 -88.07 1.19 16.71
CA VAL A 29 -87.29 1.13 15.47
C VAL A 29 -88.17 0.57 14.37
N VAL A 30 -88.30 1.30 13.26
CA VAL A 30 -89.05 0.86 12.09
C VAL A 30 -88.21 1.08 10.85
N GLY A 31 -87.77 -0.02 10.24
CA GLY A 31 -86.80 0.02 9.14
C GLY A 31 -85.48 0.65 9.58
N ASN A 32 -84.97 1.57 8.77
CA ASN A 32 -83.71 2.28 9.03
C ASN A 32 -83.90 3.54 9.89
N TYR A 33 -85.04 3.69 10.57
CA TYR A 33 -85.31 4.85 11.41
C TYR A 33 -85.63 4.45 12.85
N ALA A 34 -85.01 5.15 13.80
CA ALA A 34 -85.37 5.09 15.21
C ALA A 34 -86.32 6.26 15.54
N TYR A 35 -87.52 5.93 15.98
CA TYR A 35 -88.59 6.84 16.40
C TYR A 35 -88.57 6.94 17.92
N VAL A 36 -88.19 8.10 18.45
CA VAL A 36 -87.97 8.34 19.87
C VAL A 36 -89.01 9.31 20.41
N ALA A 37 -89.81 8.88 21.39
CA ALA A 37 -90.73 9.76 22.10
C ALA A 37 -90.03 10.42 23.29
N ASP A 38 -89.75 11.70 23.18
CA ASP A 38 -89.19 12.55 24.22
C ASP A 38 -90.32 13.12 25.11
N GLY A 39 -90.16 12.99 26.44
CA GLY A 39 -91.15 13.38 27.43
C GLY A 39 -91.53 14.86 27.46
N GLU A 40 -90.70 15.75 26.90
CA GLU A 40 -91.02 17.18 26.73
C GLU A 40 -90.97 17.66 25.28
N GLY A 41 -90.23 16.96 24.40
CA GLY A 41 -89.97 17.37 23.02
C GLY A 41 -90.82 16.71 21.93
N GLY A 42 -91.65 15.71 22.26
CA GLY A 42 -92.45 14.98 21.26
C GLY A 42 -91.66 13.89 20.52
N LEU A 43 -92.04 13.59 19.27
CA LEU A 43 -91.45 12.50 18.47
C LEU A 43 -90.22 12.98 17.66
N LYS A 44 -89.07 12.32 17.82
CA LYS A 44 -87.88 12.49 16.96
C LYS A 44 -87.65 11.24 16.09
N ILE A 45 -87.21 11.44 14.86
CA ILE A 45 -86.94 10.35 13.89
C ILE A 45 -85.46 10.44 13.48
N ILE A 46 -84.69 9.36 13.66
CA ILE A 46 -83.24 9.31 13.46
C ILE A 46 -82.93 8.25 12.39
N ASP A 47 -82.21 8.61 11.32
CA ASP A 47 -81.73 7.68 10.28
C ASP A 47 -80.50 6.89 10.76
N ILE A 48 -80.50 5.58 10.53
CA ILE A 48 -79.43 4.65 10.94
C ILE A 48 -78.91 3.79 9.77
N SER A 49 -79.11 4.19 8.50
CA SER A 49 -78.88 3.33 7.33
C SER A 49 -77.45 3.22 6.77
N ASP A 50 -76.54 4.15 7.04
CA ASP A 50 -75.25 4.24 6.33
C ASP A 50 -74.06 4.10 7.28
N LEU A 51 -73.69 2.84 7.56
CA LEU A 51 -72.56 2.48 8.41
C LEU A 51 -71.53 1.72 7.57
N ASN A 52 -70.28 2.17 7.64
CA ASN A 52 -69.13 1.57 6.95
C ASN A 52 -69.08 0.04 7.13
N GLN A 53 -68.88 -0.69 6.04
CA GLN A 53 -68.88 -2.14 5.93
C GLN A 53 -67.46 -2.71 5.81
N VAL A 54 -67.26 -3.98 6.17
CA VAL A 54 -65.91 -4.61 6.10
C VAL A 54 -65.50 -4.87 4.64
N PRO A 55 -64.21 -4.70 4.28
CA PRO A 55 -63.69 -5.20 3.01
C PRO A 55 -63.90 -6.72 2.87
N THR A 56 -64.10 -7.22 1.65
CA THR A 56 -64.49 -8.63 1.40
C THR A 56 -63.45 -9.46 0.65
N ASN A 57 -62.53 -8.82 -0.09
CA ASN A 57 -61.48 -9.53 -0.82
C ASN A 57 -60.26 -8.65 -1.05
N LEU A 58 -59.11 -9.31 -1.24
CA LEU A 58 -57.83 -8.71 -1.62
C LEU A 58 -57.21 -9.56 -2.75
N THR A 59 -56.74 -8.94 -3.83
CA THR A 59 -56.02 -9.63 -4.90
C THR A 59 -54.71 -8.93 -5.24
N LEU A 60 -53.79 -9.66 -5.87
CA LEU A 60 -52.48 -9.18 -6.29
C LEU A 60 -52.34 -9.44 -7.80
N SER A 61 -51.96 -8.43 -8.58
CA SER A 61 -51.94 -8.52 -10.05
C SER A 61 -50.96 -9.56 -10.61
N ASN A 62 -49.88 -9.85 -9.89
CA ASN A 62 -48.89 -10.85 -10.21
C ASN A 62 -48.28 -11.37 -8.92
N SER A 63 -48.11 -12.69 -8.80
CA SER A 63 -47.62 -13.36 -7.60
C SER A 63 -46.32 -14.11 -7.87
N ASN A 64 -45.55 -13.70 -8.88
CA ASN A 64 -44.27 -14.30 -9.22
C ASN A 64 -43.22 -13.21 -9.49
N ILE A 65 -41.99 -13.41 -9.04
CA ILE A 65 -40.85 -12.53 -9.29
C ILE A 65 -39.66 -13.38 -9.74
N ALA A 66 -38.84 -12.90 -10.68
CA ALA A 66 -37.60 -13.58 -11.03
C ALA A 66 -36.61 -13.50 -9.86
N GLU A 67 -35.77 -14.53 -9.72
CA GLU A 67 -34.65 -14.45 -8.80
C GLU A 67 -33.58 -13.46 -9.27
N ASN A 68 -32.60 -13.17 -8.41
CA ASN A 68 -31.49 -12.24 -8.68
C ASN A 68 -31.90 -10.79 -8.99
N GLU A 69 -33.19 -10.49 -8.97
CA GLU A 69 -33.73 -9.14 -9.09
C GLU A 69 -33.34 -8.27 -7.89
N ALA A 70 -33.09 -6.98 -8.15
CA ALA A 70 -32.67 -6.04 -7.13
C ALA A 70 -33.73 -5.85 -6.01
N VAL A 71 -33.27 -5.45 -4.83
CA VAL A 71 -34.18 -5.09 -3.72
C VAL A 71 -35.10 -3.94 -4.13
N GLY A 72 -36.39 -4.08 -3.84
CA GLY A 72 -37.42 -3.09 -4.18
C GLY A 72 -38.12 -3.33 -5.52
N THR A 73 -37.78 -4.40 -6.25
CA THR A 73 -38.50 -4.82 -7.47
C THR A 73 -39.97 -5.10 -7.16
N VAL A 74 -40.86 -4.62 -8.03
CA VAL A 74 -42.30 -4.75 -7.88
C VAL A 74 -42.74 -6.18 -8.23
N VAL A 75 -43.39 -6.85 -7.27
CA VAL A 75 -44.00 -8.17 -7.50
C VAL A 75 -45.36 -8.00 -8.19
N GLY A 76 -46.20 -7.11 -7.65
CA GLY A 76 -47.53 -6.82 -8.18
C GLY A 76 -48.25 -5.71 -7.43
N ASN A 77 -49.42 -5.31 -7.92
CA ASN A 77 -50.27 -4.29 -7.30
C ASN A 77 -51.47 -4.93 -6.60
N PHE A 78 -51.80 -4.47 -5.40
CA PHE A 78 -52.96 -4.86 -4.63
C PHE A 78 -54.24 -4.17 -5.12
N THR A 79 -55.34 -4.92 -5.08
CA THR A 79 -56.70 -4.40 -5.24
C THR A 79 -57.63 -5.00 -4.19
N THR A 80 -58.57 -4.20 -3.69
CA THR A 80 -59.54 -4.58 -2.65
C THR A 80 -60.95 -4.55 -3.21
N THR A 81 -61.80 -5.49 -2.80
CA THR A 81 -63.25 -5.47 -3.06
C THR A 81 -63.99 -5.11 -1.79
N ASP A 82 -64.84 -4.10 -1.85
CA ASP A 82 -65.58 -3.55 -0.72
C ASP A 82 -67.00 -3.17 -1.14
N PRO A 83 -68.04 -3.47 -0.34
CA PRO A 83 -69.40 -3.00 -0.59
C PRO A 83 -69.56 -1.47 -0.64
N ASP A 84 -68.73 -0.72 0.08
CA ASP A 84 -68.78 0.74 0.16
C ASP A 84 -68.09 1.38 -1.05
N VAL A 85 -68.88 2.07 -1.89
CA VAL A 85 -68.41 2.61 -3.17
C VAL A 85 -67.53 3.85 -2.95
N GLY A 86 -66.33 3.83 -3.52
CA GLY A 86 -65.41 4.98 -3.52
C GLY A 86 -64.44 5.03 -2.35
N ASN A 87 -64.42 4.01 -1.49
CA ASN A 87 -63.46 3.90 -0.40
C ASN A 87 -62.00 3.89 -0.89
N THR A 88 -61.12 4.52 -0.12
CA THR A 88 -59.66 4.39 -0.25
C THR A 88 -59.15 3.29 0.67
N PHE A 89 -58.12 2.56 0.24
CA PHE A 89 -57.58 1.42 1.00
C PHE A 89 -56.11 1.60 1.36
N ILE A 90 -55.76 1.20 2.58
CA ILE A 90 -54.38 1.11 3.06
C ILE A 90 -54.01 -0.36 3.22
N TYR A 91 -52.80 -0.72 2.77
CA TYR A 91 -52.28 -2.08 2.81
C TYR A 91 -51.15 -2.20 3.83
N SER A 92 -51.14 -3.27 4.61
CA SER A 92 -50.07 -3.55 5.57
C SER A 92 -49.77 -5.05 5.67
N LEU A 93 -48.51 -5.38 5.99
CA LEU A 93 -48.10 -6.73 6.36
C LEU A 93 -48.45 -6.96 7.83
N VAL A 94 -49.18 -8.04 8.12
CA VAL A 94 -49.66 -8.35 9.49
C VAL A 94 -49.26 -9.75 9.93
N THR A 95 -49.11 -9.95 11.24
CA THR A 95 -48.80 -11.26 11.82
C THR A 95 -50.04 -12.19 11.78
N GLY A 96 -49.80 -13.51 11.72
CA GLY A 96 -50.86 -14.53 11.77
C GLY A 96 -50.54 -15.75 10.92
N THR A 97 -51.51 -16.62 10.70
CA THR A 97 -51.34 -17.78 9.81
C THR A 97 -50.95 -17.30 8.40
N GLY A 98 -49.86 -17.86 7.86
CA GLY A 98 -49.33 -17.53 6.54
C GLY A 98 -48.45 -16.29 6.48
N SER A 99 -48.02 -15.73 7.62
CA SER A 99 -47.18 -14.53 7.69
C SER A 99 -45.68 -14.82 7.87
N THR A 100 -45.22 -16.04 7.60
CA THR A 100 -43.85 -16.50 7.90
C THR A 100 -42.79 -15.70 7.18
N ASP A 101 -43.12 -15.17 6.00
CA ASP A 101 -42.18 -14.51 5.11
C ASP A 101 -42.43 -13.02 4.94
N ASN A 102 -43.24 -12.41 5.81
CA ASN A 102 -43.57 -10.99 5.70
C ASN A 102 -42.32 -10.09 5.64
N ALA A 103 -41.26 -10.44 6.37
CA ALA A 103 -40.02 -9.66 6.42
C ALA A 103 -39.28 -9.58 5.06
N SER A 104 -39.54 -10.52 4.16
CA SER A 104 -38.93 -10.57 2.82
C SER A 104 -39.57 -9.59 1.83
N PHE A 105 -40.62 -8.87 2.23
CA PHE A 105 -41.34 -7.94 1.37
C PHE A 105 -41.63 -6.62 2.07
N THR A 106 -41.83 -5.58 1.27
CA THR A 106 -42.30 -4.26 1.71
C THR A 106 -43.51 -3.85 0.88
N ILE A 107 -44.28 -2.90 1.41
CA ILE A 107 -45.42 -2.31 0.70
C ILE A 107 -45.17 -0.82 0.50
N VAL A 108 -45.28 -0.35 -0.74
CA VAL A 108 -45.20 1.08 -1.09
C VAL A 108 -46.47 1.46 -1.86
N GLY A 109 -47.34 2.25 -1.23
CA GLY A 109 -48.66 2.52 -1.78
C GLY A 109 -49.50 1.24 -1.87
N ASN A 110 -49.90 0.85 -3.09
CA ASN A 110 -50.57 -0.42 -3.35
C ASN A 110 -49.64 -1.49 -3.94
N GLN A 111 -48.32 -1.30 -3.95
CA GLN A 111 -47.38 -2.25 -4.53
C GLN A 111 -46.76 -3.14 -3.48
N LEU A 112 -46.75 -4.45 -3.74
CA LEU A 112 -45.86 -5.38 -3.06
C LEU A 112 -44.49 -5.34 -3.74
N ARG A 113 -43.43 -5.14 -2.97
CA ARG A 113 -42.04 -5.07 -3.43
C ARG A 113 -41.15 -6.04 -2.67
N SER A 114 -40.09 -6.53 -3.30
CA SER A 114 -39.07 -7.33 -2.64
C SER A 114 -38.33 -6.50 -1.58
N ASN A 115 -37.96 -7.12 -0.46
CA ASN A 115 -37.12 -6.53 0.60
C ASN A 115 -35.76 -7.25 0.70
N GLY A 116 -35.42 -8.05 -0.31
CA GLY A 116 -34.20 -8.82 -0.44
C GLY A 116 -34.05 -9.29 -1.88
N ILE A 117 -32.87 -9.81 -2.21
CA ILE A 117 -32.63 -10.52 -3.46
C ILE A 117 -33.02 -11.98 -3.21
N PHE A 118 -33.87 -12.52 -4.08
CA PHE A 118 -34.32 -13.91 -3.98
C PHE A 118 -33.38 -14.82 -4.76
N ASN A 119 -33.20 -16.04 -4.27
CA ASN A 119 -32.52 -17.13 -4.95
C ASN A 119 -33.46 -18.35 -4.97
N PHE A 120 -33.75 -18.87 -6.14
CA PHE A 120 -34.71 -19.94 -6.39
C PHE A 120 -34.23 -21.26 -5.77
N GLU A 121 -32.93 -21.56 -5.88
CA GLU A 121 -32.31 -22.81 -5.40
C GLU A 121 -32.42 -22.93 -3.88
N PHE A 122 -32.40 -21.80 -3.17
CA PHE A 122 -32.56 -21.74 -1.72
C PHE A 122 -34.04 -21.84 -1.32
N LYS A 123 -34.89 -21.01 -1.93
CA LYS A 123 -36.31 -20.95 -1.61
C LYS A 123 -37.13 -20.34 -2.75
N ASN A 124 -37.99 -21.15 -3.35
CA ASN A 124 -38.79 -20.76 -4.52
C ASN A 124 -40.23 -20.30 -4.21
N THR A 125 -40.67 -20.34 -2.95
CA THR A 125 -42.02 -19.93 -2.57
C THR A 125 -42.06 -19.26 -1.20
N TYR A 126 -42.78 -18.14 -1.09
CA TYR A 126 -42.89 -17.34 0.14
C TYR A 126 -44.36 -17.13 0.50
N ASN A 127 -44.70 -17.25 1.79
CA ASN A 127 -46.04 -17.01 2.31
C ASN A 127 -46.10 -15.71 3.11
N ILE A 128 -46.95 -14.79 2.66
CA ILE A 128 -47.18 -13.49 3.30
C ILE A 128 -48.64 -13.30 3.69
N ARG A 129 -48.89 -12.46 4.70
CA ARG A 129 -50.24 -12.10 5.15
C ARG A 129 -50.43 -10.60 5.06
N ILE A 130 -51.42 -10.18 4.27
CA ILE A 130 -51.72 -8.79 3.96
C ILE A 130 -53.07 -8.41 4.55
N ARG A 131 -53.11 -7.24 5.19
CA ARG A 131 -54.32 -6.55 5.61
C ARG A 131 -54.65 -5.44 4.62
N THR A 132 -55.91 -5.36 4.21
CA THR A 132 -56.49 -4.15 3.62
C THR A 132 -57.44 -3.51 4.62
N THR A 133 -57.36 -2.20 4.78
CA THR A 133 -58.22 -1.41 5.69
C THR A 133 -58.89 -0.31 4.88
N ASP A 134 -60.21 -0.16 5.03
CA ASP A 134 -60.99 0.89 4.40
C ASP A 134 -60.84 2.25 5.10
N GLN A 135 -61.54 3.27 4.59
CA GLN A 135 -61.53 4.63 5.15
C GLN A 135 -62.20 4.72 6.53
N GLY A 136 -63.16 3.84 6.84
CA GLY A 136 -63.84 3.76 8.13
C GLY A 136 -63.08 2.96 9.20
N GLY A 137 -61.97 2.33 8.85
CA GLY A 137 -61.09 1.58 9.74
C GLY A 137 -61.40 0.09 9.88
N LEU A 138 -62.36 -0.45 9.12
CA LEU A 138 -62.61 -1.90 9.09
C LEU A 138 -61.62 -2.58 8.14
N PHE A 139 -61.31 -3.86 8.39
CA PHE A 139 -60.21 -4.54 7.71
C PHE A 139 -60.51 -5.99 7.32
N TYR A 140 -59.77 -6.46 6.31
CA TYR A 140 -59.74 -7.85 5.83
C TYR A 140 -58.31 -8.35 5.66
N ASP A 141 -58.01 -9.54 6.18
CA ASP A 141 -56.70 -10.17 6.09
C ASP A 141 -56.71 -11.35 5.10
N LYS A 142 -55.68 -11.45 4.25
CA LYS A 142 -55.52 -12.56 3.30
C LYS A 142 -54.08 -13.07 3.27
N GLN A 143 -53.93 -14.39 3.22
CA GLN A 143 -52.65 -15.03 2.89
C GLN A 143 -52.44 -15.05 1.38
N LEU A 144 -51.24 -14.72 0.94
CA LEU A 144 -50.78 -14.83 -0.44
C LEU A 144 -49.50 -15.66 -0.49
N THR A 145 -49.33 -16.41 -1.59
CA THR A 145 -48.10 -17.14 -1.89
C THR A 145 -47.43 -16.46 -3.07
N ILE A 146 -46.14 -16.11 -2.91
CA ILE A 146 -45.31 -15.51 -3.95
C ILE A 146 -44.32 -16.57 -4.43
N GLY A 147 -44.34 -16.85 -5.74
CA GLY A 147 -43.37 -17.73 -6.39
C GLY A 147 -42.13 -16.96 -6.83
N ILE A 148 -40.99 -17.64 -6.82
CA ILE A 148 -39.76 -17.21 -7.48
C ILE A 148 -39.64 -18.02 -8.77
N SER A 149 -39.38 -17.38 -9.91
CA SER A 149 -39.05 -18.10 -11.15
C SER A 149 -37.55 -18.24 -11.32
N ASN A 150 -37.12 -19.46 -11.68
CA ASN A 150 -35.72 -19.76 -11.98
C ASN A 150 -35.21 -18.98 -13.19
N PHE A 151 -33.99 -18.44 -13.13
CA PHE A 151 -33.30 -17.79 -14.22
C PHE A 151 -31.88 -18.36 -14.42
N ASN A 152 -31.60 -18.92 -15.60
CA ASN A 152 -30.35 -19.64 -15.87
C ASN A 152 -29.08 -18.86 -15.48
N GLU A 153 -28.26 -19.43 -14.59
CA GLU A 153 -26.99 -18.89 -14.14
C GLU A 153 -25.78 -19.50 -14.85
N THR A 154 -24.61 -18.85 -14.74
CA THR A 154 -23.36 -19.38 -15.31
C THR A 154 -22.87 -20.60 -14.52
N PRO A 155 -22.30 -21.63 -15.18
CA PRO A 155 -21.65 -22.75 -14.51
C PRO A 155 -20.54 -22.31 -13.55
N THR A 156 -20.51 -22.84 -12.33
CA THR A 156 -19.64 -22.38 -11.23
C THR A 156 -18.36 -23.19 -11.06
N ASP A 157 -18.34 -24.47 -11.43
CA ASP A 157 -17.12 -25.28 -11.38
C ASP A 157 -17.07 -26.32 -12.50
N LEU A 158 -15.85 -26.64 -12.93
CA LEU A 158 -15.53 -27.70 -13.88
C LEU A 158 -14.49 -28.63 -13.24
N THR A 159 -14.81 -29.91 -13.16
CA THR A 159 -13.95 -30.95 -12.61
C THR A 159 -13.74 -32.06 -13.63
N LEU A 160 -12.63 -32.78 -13.48
CA LEU A 160 -12.27 -33.93 -14.30
C LEU A 160 -12.03 -35.12 -13.37
N SER A 161 -12.77 -36.22 -13.57
CA SER A 161 -12.81 -37.35 -12.63
C SER A 161 -11.47 -38.02 -12.37
N ASN A 162 -10.57 -37.97 -13.34
CA ASN A 162 -9.21 -38.44 -13.24
C ASN A 162 -8.34 -37.44 -14.00
N SER A 163 -7.51 -36.69 -13.27
CA SER A 163 -6.77 -35.55 -13.80
C SER A 163 -5.41 -35.92 -14.34
N ALA A 164 -5.11 -37.20 -14.50
CA ALA A 164 -3.79 -37.67 -14.91
C ALA A 164 -3.87 -38.66 -16.08
N VAL A 165 -2.87 -38.61 -16.95
CA VAL A 165 -2.69 -39.55 -18.07
C VAL A 165 -1.51 -40.46 -17.78
N VAL A 166 -1.66 -41.76 -18.02
CA VAL A 166 -0.53 -42.69 -17.88
C VAL A 166 0.40 -42.56 -19.10
N GLU A 167 1.71 -42.57 -18.90
CA GLU A 167 2.66 -42.54 -20.02
C GLU A 167 2.52 -43.78 -20.93
N ASN A 168 2.87 -43.63 -22.21
CA ASN A 168 2.79 -44.67 -23.25
C ASN A 168 1.39 -45.24 -23.50
N GLU A 169 0.34 -44.60 -22.99
CA GLU A 169 -1.04 -44.91 -23.35
C GLU A 169 -1.31 -44.66 -24.84
N ALA A 170 -2.18 -45.48 -25.40
CA ALA A 170 -2.56 -45.37 -26.81
C ALA A 170 -3.28 -44.03 -27.07
N ILE A 171 -3.13 -43.51 -28.30
CA ILE A 171 -3.94 -42.37 -28.75
C ILE A 171 -5.42 -42.77 -28.72
N GLY A 172 -6.26 -41.93 -28.11
CA GLY A 172 -7.68 -42.18 -27.89
C GLY A 172 -8.03 -42.76 -26.51
N SER A 173 -7.05 -43.07 -25.66
CA SER A 173 -7.26 -43.47 -24.27
C SER A 173 -8.00 -42.37 -23.48
N VAL A 174 -8.92 -42.79 -22.61
CA VAL A 174 -9.69 -41.88 -21.74
C VAL A 174 -8.81 -41.42 -20.58
N VAL A 175 -8.66 -40.10 -20.42
CA VAL A 175 -7.97 -39.49 -19.28
C VAL A 175 -8.94 -39.40 -18.10
N GLY A 176 -10.12 -38.83 -18.33
CA GLY A 176 -11.17 -38.68 -17.32
C GLY A 176 -12.47 -38.14 -17.92
N ASN A 177 -13.52 -38.09 -17.11
CA ASN A 177 -14.81 -37.53 -17.48
C ASN A 177 -15.01 -36.16 -16.83
N PHE A 178 -15.47 -35.18 -17.60
CA PHE A 178 -15.85 -33.88 -17.09
C PHE A 178 -17.18 -33.93 -16.34
N THR A 179 -17.22 -33.18 -15.25
CA THR A 179 -18.41 -32.88 -14.47
C THR A 179 -18.45 -31.38 -14.16
N THR A 180 -19.63 -30.78 -14.28
CA THR A 180 -19.84 -29.35 -14.06
C THR A 180 -20.78 -29.15 -12.88
N THR A 181 -20.44 -28.19 -12.02
CA THR A 181 -21.32 -27.70 -10.95
C THR A 181 -21.99 -26.44 -11.44
N ASP A 182 -23.31 -26.36 -11.24
CA ASP A 182 -24.15 -25.27 -11.71
C ASP A 182 -25.26 -25.03 -10.69
N PRO A 183 -25.61 -23.77 -10.37
CA PRO A 183 -26.75 -23.46 -9.51
C PRO A 183 -28.06 -24.11 -10.01
N ASP A 184 -28.26 -24.16 -11.33
CA ASP A 184 -29.44 -24.75 -11.96
C ASP A 184 -29.42 -26.29 -11.92
N THR A 185 -30.22 -26.87 -11.03
CA THR A 185 -30.30 -28.33 -10.92
C THR A 185 -30.90 -28.96 -12.18
N GLY A 186 -30.22 -29.98 -12.73
CA GLY A 186 -30.72 -30.76 -13.86
C GLY A 186 -30.26 -30.26 -15.25
N ASN A 187 -29.38 -29.26 -15.31
CA ASN A 187 -28.77 -28.80 -16.55
C ASN A 187 -27.96 -29.90 -17.27
N THR A 188 -27.97 -29.85 -18.60
CA THR A 188 -27.05 -30.63 -19.44
C THR A 188 -25.88 -29.76 -19.87
N PHE A 189 -24.66 -30.31 -19.88
CA PHE A 189 -23.45 -29.56 -20.20
C PHE A 189 -22.75 -30.08 -21.45
N THR A 190 -22.15 -29.15 -22.19
CA THR A 190 -21.22 -29.45 -23.28
C THR A 190 -19.82 -28.96 -22.94
N TYR A 191 -18.80 -29.60 -23.53
CA TYR A 191 -17.40 -29.35 -23.22
C TYR A 191 -16.58 -29.13 -24.49
N SER A 192 -15.68 -28.15 -24.49
CA SER A 192 -14.81 -27.86 -25.63
C SER A 192 -13.46 -27.32 -25.20
N LEU A 193 -12.40 -27.65 -25.94
CA LEU A 193 -11.08 -27.01 -25.81
C LEU A 193 -11.12 -25.63 -26.47
N VAL A 194 -10.61 -24.61 -25.78
CA VAL A 194 -10.67 -23.20 -26.22
C VAL A 194 -9.32 -22.52 -26.08
N THR A 195 -9.09 -21.48 -26.88
CA THR A 195 -7.85 -20.70 -26.83
C THR A 195 -7.81 -19.72 -25.65
N GLY A 196 -6.64 -19.43 -25.09
CA GLY A 196 -6.44 -18.49 -23.98
C GLY A 196 -5.34 -18.93 -23.01
N SER A 197 -5.17 -18.23 -21.88
CA SER A 197 -4.16 -18.64 -20.89
C SER A 197 -4.36 -20.10 -20.44
N GLY A 198 -3.29 -20.90 -20.50
CA GLY A 198 -3.30 -22.32 -20.17
C GLY A 198 -3.68 -23.28 -21.31
N ASP A 199 -3.80 -22.81 -22.56
CA ASP A 199 -4.20 -23.61 -23.74
C ASP A 199 -3.04 -24.30 -24.49
N THR A 200 -1.81 -24.17 -23.98
CA THR A 200 -0.56 -24.52 -24.68
C THR A 200 -0.55 -25.95 -25.23
N ASP A 201 -1.24 -26.87 -24.56
CA ASP A 201 -1.26 -28.29 -24.90
C ASP A 201 -2.61 -28.81 -25.39
N ASN A 202 -3.57 -27.92 -25.73
CA ASN A 202 -4.89 -28.33 -26.22
C ASN A 202 -4.80 -29.33 -27.40
N ALA A 203 -3.81 -29.19 -28.29
CA ALA A 203 -3.65 -30.08 -29.44
C ALA A 203 -3.33 -31.54 -29.07
N SER A 204 -2.79 -31.79 -27.87
CA SER A 204 -2.45 -33.12 -27.36
C SER A 204 -3.66 -33.92 -26.88
N PHE A 205 -4.84 -33.30 -26.83
CA PHE A 205 -6.07 -33.91 -26.35
C PHE A 205 -7.25 -33.69 -27.30
N THR A 206 -8.29 -34.49 -27.12
CA THR A 206 -9.59 -34.30 -27.76
C THR A 206 -10.70 -34.53 -26.73
N ILE A 207 -11.87 -33.94 -26.98
CA ILE A 207 -13.05 -34.14 -26.13
C ILE A 207 -14.11 -34.87 -26.97
N VAL A 208 -14.59 -35.99 -26.45
CA VAL A 208 -15.69 -36.76 -27.02
C VAL A 208 -16.76 -36.93 -25.96
N ASP A 209 -17.95 -36.40 -26.22
CA ASP A 209 -19.03 -36.27 -25.25
C ASP A 209 -18.55 -35.50 -24.01
N ASN A 210 -18.48 -36.15 -22.84
CA ASN A 210 -17.92 -35.58 -21.63
C ASN A 210 -16.53 -36.14 -21.27
N GLN A 211 -15.86 -36.85 -22.17
CA GLN A 211 -14.57 -37.48 -21.89
C GLN A 211 -13.42 -36.67 -22.48
N LEU A 212 -12.41 -36.39 -21.65
CA LEU A 212 -11.09 -36.00 -22.15
C LEU A 212 -10.34 -37.24 -22.62
N LYS A 213 -9.84 -37.22 -23.85
CA LYS A 213 -9.08 -38.33 -24.45
C LYS A 213 -7.73 -37.86 -24.97
N THR A 214 -6.76 -38.76 -24.99
CA THR A 214 -5.44 -38.52 -25.58
C THR A 214 -5.55 -38.35 -27.10
N ASN A 215 -4.84 -37.38 -27.66
CA ASN A 215 -4.70 -37.15 -29.10
C ASN A 215 -3.21 -37.18 -29.56
N GLY A 216 -2.31 -37.52 -28.64
CA GLY A 216 -0.89 -37.70 -28.87
C GLY A 216 -0.30 -38.78 -27.96
N THR A 217 1.00 -38.99 -28.04
CA THR A 217 1.76 -39.89 -27.15
C THR A 217 2.31 -39.10 -25.97
N PHE A 218 2.28 -39.70 -24.78
CA PHE A 218 2.72 -39.07 -23.53
C PHE A 218 3.91 -39.85 -22.97
N ASP A 219 5.00 -39.15 -22.69
CA ASP A 219 6.23 -39.71 -22.12
C ASP A 219 6.60 -38.86 -20.91
N TYR A 220 6.60 -39.47 -19.72
CA TYR A 220 6.87 -38.77 -18.46
C TYR A 220 8.25 -38.13 -18.45
N GLN A 221 9.26 -38.75 -19.07
CA GLN A 221 10.63 -38.24 -19.10
C GLN A 221 10.78 -37.06 -20.06
N THR A 222 9.94 -36.98 -21.10
CA THR A 222 9.96 -35.87 -22.06
C THR A 222 9.16 -34.66 -21.57
N LYS A 223 7.96 -34.90 -21.03
CA LYS A 223 7.07 -33.85 -20.51
C LYS A 223 6.07 -34.47 -19.54
N ASN A 224 6.18 -34.12 -18.26
CA ASN A 224 5.41 -34.74 -17.18
C ASN A 224 4.11 -34.00 -16.82
N THR A 225 3.83 -32.85 -17.43
CA THR A 225 2.58 -32.09 -17.22
C THR A 225 2.14 -31.42 -18.51
N TYR A 226 0.84 -31.36 -18.74
CA TYR A 226 0.23 -30.71 -19.89
C TYR A 226 -0.85 -29.73 -19.44
N SER A 227 -0.84 -28.51 -19.98
CA SER A 227 -1.85 -27.50 -19.65
C SER A 227 -2.89 -27.39 -20.76
N ILE A 228 -4.16 -27.60 -20.40
CA ILE A 228 -5.30 -27.42 -21.31
C ILE A 228 -6.28 -26.39 -20.76
N ARG A 229 -7.00 -25.72 -21.67
CA ARG A 229 -8.08 -24.80 -21.32
C ARG A 229 -9.41 -25.34 -21.84
N VAL A 230 -10.33 -25.63 -20.92
CA VAL A 230 -11.61 -26.25 -21.21
C VAL A 230 -12.74 -25.28 -20.89
N ARG A 231 -13.70 -25.16 -21.82
CA ARG A 231 -14.98 -24.49 -21.61
C ARG A 231 -16.04 -25.52 -21.28
N THR A 232 -16.86 -25.24 -20.27
CA THR A 232 -18.15 -25.91 -20.07
C THR A 232 -19.28 -24.92 -20.36
N THR A 233 -20.32 -25.38 -21.04
CA THR A 233 -21.48 -24.56 -21.43
C THR A 233 -22.75 -25.28 -21.02
N ASP A 234 -23.61 -24.58 -20.29
CA ASP A 234 -24.91 -25.09 -19.84
C ASP A 234 -25.94 -25.14 -21.00
N GLN A 235 -27.15 -25.56 -20.67
CA GLN A 235 -28.26 -25.65 -21.63
C GLN A 235 -28.78 -24.28 -22.08
N GLY A 236 -28.65 -23.24 -21.23
CA GLY A 236 -29.00 -21.86 -21.52
C GLY A 236 -28.01 -21.13 -22.43
N GLY A 237 -26.83 -21.70 -22.64
CA GLY A 237 -25.73 -21.15 -23.44
C GLY A 237 -24.74 -20.29 -22.65
N LEU A 238 -24.89 -20.17 -21.33
CA LEU A 238 -23.86 -19.55 -20.49
C LEU A 238 -22.71 -20.52 -20.26
N PHE A 239 -21.52 -19.99 -20.03
CA PHE A 239 -20.31 -20.81 -19.97
C PHE A 239 -19.31 -20.30 -18.95
N SER A 240 -18.47 -21.21 -18.47
CA SER A 240 -17.23 -20.90 -17.76
C SER A 240 -16.07 -21.67 -18.38
N GLU A 241 -14.87 -21.17 -18.15
CA GLU A 241 -13.63 -21.74 -18.67
C GLU A 241 -12.65 -21.97 -17.53
N LYS A 242 -11.92 -23.08 -17.60
CA LYS A 242 -10.94 -23.45 -16.58
C LYS A 242 -9.69 -23.99 -17.24
N GLN A 243 -8.54 -23.54 -16.75
CA GLN A 243 -7.27 -24.20 -17.02
C GLN A 243 -7.18 -25.47 -16.17
N LEU A 244 -6.82 -26.58 -16.78
CA LEU A 244 -6.56 -27.85 -16.12
C LEU A 244 -5.14 -28.28 -16.42
N ILE A 245 -4.41 -28.68 -15.38
CA ILE A 245 -3.10 -29.29 -15.49
C ILE A 245 -3.27 -30.81 -15.43
N ILE A 246 -2.83 -31.48 -16.48
CA ILE A 246 -2.87 -32.93 -16.63
C ILE A 246 -1.47 -33.49 -16.39
N PRO A 247 -1.13 -33.95 -15.17
CA PRO A 247 0.09 -34.71 -14.93
C PRO A 247 0.10 -36.00 -15.74
N VAL A 248 1.30 -36.35 -16.22
CA VAL A 248 1.59 -37.70 -16.69
C VAL A 248 1.96 -38.53 -15.47
N ILE A 249 1.32 -39.67 -15.26
CA ILE A 249 1.73 -40.63 -14.24
C ILE A 249 2.82 -41.49 -14.85
N PHE A 250 3.98 -41.45 -14.21
CA PHE A 250 5.02 -42.45 -14.42
C PHE A 250 4.46 -43.82 -14.02
N THR A 251 4.28 -44.69 -14.99
CA THR A 251 4.12 -46.11 -14.70
C THR A 251 5.52 -46.68 -14.61
N PRO A 252 5.91 -47.32 -13.50
CA PRO A 252 7.22 -47.94 -13.40
C PRO A 252 7.43 -48.91 -14.56
N ILE A 253 8.15 -48.44 -15.57
CA ILE A 253 8.71 -49.27 -16.60
C ILE A 253 9.91 -49.92 -15.95
N LEU A 254 10.03 -51.21 -16.15
CA LEU A 254 11.23 -51.97 -15.83
C LEU A 254 12.45 -51.27 -16.45
N VAL A 255 13.14 -50.49 -15.63
CA VAL A 255 14.32 -49.69 -16.02
C VAL A 255 15.54 -50.57 -16.31
N GLY A 256 15.49 -51.82 -15.85
CA GLY A 256 16.40 -52.88 -16.24
C GLY A 256 16.08 -54.19 -15.52
N GLU A 257 16.32 -55.32 -16.19
CA GLU A 257 16.44 -56.63 -15.57
C GLU A 257 17.91 -56.99 -15.52
N TYR A 258 18.38 -57.43 -14.36
CA TYR A 258 19.67 -58.08 -14.24
C TYR A 258 19.42 -59.57 -14.09
N ASP A 259 19.46 -60.28 -15.22
CA ASP A 259 19.27 -61.73 -15.23
C ASP A 259 20.43 -62.38 -14.47
N THR A 260 20.11 -62.86 -13.28
CA THR A 260 21.02 -63.67 -12.52
C THR A 260 20.96 -65.10 -13.10
N PRO A 261 22.08 -65.84 -13.28
CA PRO A 261 22.07 -67.10 -14.03
C PRO A 261 21.21 -68.25 -13.45
N GLY A 262 20.37 -68.00 -12.44
CA GLY A 262 19.51 -68.95 -11.73
C GLY A 262 18.28 -68.31 -11.09
N TYR A 263 17.70 -69.01 -10.11
CA TYR A 263 16.57 -68.49 -9.33
C TYR A 263 17.07 -67.55 -8.23
N ALA A 264 16.52 -66.33 -8.15
CA ALA A 264 16.74 -65.42 -7.04
C ALA A 264 15.93 -65.89 -5.81
N PHE A 265 16.60 -66.18 -4.69
CA PHE A 265 15.95 -66.65 -3.46
C PHE A 265 15.71 -65.55 -2.43
N GLY A 266 16.35 -64.39 -2.59
CA GLY A 266 16.21 -63.27 -1.68
C GLY A 266 16.86 -62.01 -2.21
N VAL A 267 16.26 -60.87 -1.88
CA VAL A 267 16.78 -59.53 -2.15
C VAL A 267 16.84 -58.76 -0.84
N GLN A 268 17.94 -58.04 -0.61
CA GLN A 268 18.09 -57.11 0.51
C GLN A 268 18.68 -55.81 -0.02
N VAL A 269 18.05 -54.68 0.28
CA VAL A 269 18.62 -53.36 -0.06
C VAL A 269 19.38 -52.83 1.16
N VAL A 270 20.63 -52.41 0.97
CA VAL A 270 21.46 -51.77 2.01
C VAL A 270 22.16 -50.56 1.40
N GLY A 271 21.79 -49.36 1.88
CA GLY A 271 22.20 -48.12 1.25
C GLY A 271 21.82 -48.11 -0.23
N SER A 272 22.68 -47.56 -1.08
CA SER A 272 22.50 -47.49 -2.53
C SER A 272 22.55 -48.84 -3.26
N TYR A 273 22.60 -49.99 -2.59
CA TYR A 273 22.78 -51.27 -3.26
C TYR A 273 21.71 -52.31 -2.90
N ALA A 274 21.15 -52.96 -3.92
CA ALA A 274 20.35 -54.16 -3.79
C ALA A 274 21.23 -55.41 -3.93
N TYR A 275 21.19 -56.27 -2.92
CA TYR A 275 21.91 -57.52 -2.81
C TYR A 275 20.97 -58.67 -3.15
N VAL A 276 21.20 -59.33 -4.28
CA VAL A 276 20.35 -60.41 -4.79
C VAL A 276 21.10 -61.73 -4.68
N ALA A 277 20.55 -62.68 -3.92
CA ALA A 277 21.12 -64.01 -3.76
C ALA A 277 20.56 -64.98 -4.82
N ASP A 278 21.42 -65.37 -5.77
CA ASP A 278 21.08 -66.24 -6.89
C ASP A 278 21.65 -67.66 -6.76
N HIS A 279 20.86 -68.67 -7.18
CA HIS A 279 21.20 -70.10 -7.13
C HIS A 279 22.51 -70.49 -7.86
N VAL A 280 22.85 -69.83 -8.96
CA VAL A 280 23.94 -70.20 -9.88
C VAL A 280 25.08 -69.17 -9.85
N GLY A 281 24.75 -67.88 -9.73
CA GLY A 281 25.67 -66.75 -9.77
C GLY A 281 26.16 -66.24 -8.41
N GLY A 282 25.61 -66.75 -7.29
CA GLY A 282 25.94 -66.26 -5.94
C GLY A 282 25.32 -64.90 -5.63
N LEU A 283 25.99 -64.07 -4.82
CA LEU A 283 25.50 -62.74 -4.43
C LEU A 283 25.78 -61.71 -5.53
N LYS A 284 24.74 -61.02 -6.01
CA LYS A 284 24.82 -59.89 -6.94
C LYS A 284 24.54 -58.58 -6.21
N ILE A 285 25.29 -57.53 -6.54
CA ILE A 285 25.17 -56.21 -5.94
C ILE A 285 24.79 -55.24 -7.06
N ILE A 286 23.60 -54.65 -6.96
CA ILE A 286 22.99 -53.77 -7.97
C ILE A 286 22.89 -52.37 -7.36
N ASP A 287 23.35 -51.33 -8.05
CA ASP A 287 23.18 -49.93 -7.59
C ASP A 287 21.73 -49.47 -7.82
N VAL A 288 21.08 -48.99 -6.77
CA VAL A 288 19.70 -48.49 -6.72
C VAL A 288 19.62 -47.09 -6.06
N SER A 289 20.74 -46.36 -6.04
CA SER A 289 20.86 -45.03 -5.41
C SER A 289 19.79 -44.03 -5.80
N GLU A 290 19.27 -44.09 -7.03
CA GLU A 290 18.25 -43.16 -7.53
C GLU A 290 16.86 -43.32 -6.89
N PHE A 291 16.62 -44.37 -6.10
CA PHE A 291 15.31 -44.69 -5.50
C PHE A 291 15.26 -44.53 -3.98
N ILE A 292 16.33 -44.05 -3.33
CA ILE A 292 16.43 -43.98 -1.86
C ILE A 292 16.52 -42.51 -1.42
N PRO A 293 15.64 -42.04 -0.52
CA PRO A 293 15.76 -40.69 0.01
C PRO A 293 17.05 -40.51 0.81
N ASN A 294 17.70 -39.37 0.64
CA ASN A 294 18.80 -38.94 1.47
C ASN A 294 18.24 -38.33 2.76
N ILE A 295 18.44 -39.00 3.91
CA ILE A 295 17.92 -38.56 5.20
C ILE A 295 19.05 -37.95 6.02
N ILE A 296 18.92 -36.67 6.35
CA ILE A 296 19.87 -35.91 7.17
C ILE A 296 19.15 -35.39 8.41
N THR A 297 19.76 -35.59 9.58
CA THR A 297 19.30 -35.01 10.85
C THR A 297 20.45 -34.21 11.44
N GLY A 298 20.24 -32.91 11.59
CA GLY A 298 21.18 -31.96 12.18
C GLY A 298 21.30 -32.10 13.70
N THR A 299 21.95 -31.12 14.33
CA THR A 299 22.17 -31.04 15.76
C THR A 299 21.58 -29.74 16.35
N ALA A 300 21.93 -29.38 17.58
CA ALA A 300 21.49 -28.13 18.19
C ALA A 300 22.48 -26.96 17.92
N ASN A 301 23.35 -27.09 16.92
CA ASN A 301 24.34 -26.09 16.54
C ASN A 301 24.00 -25.55 15.16
N SER A 302 24.51 -24.35 14.82
CA SER A 302 24.43 -23.84 13.44
C SER A 302 25.20 -24.71 12.45
N GLU A 303 24.51 -25.23 11.45
CA GLU A 303 24.97 -26.16 10.44
C GLU A 303 24.60 -25.69 9.02
N ASN A 304 25.32 -26.21 8.03
CA ASN A 304 25.05 -25.94 6.62
C ASN A 304 24.76 -27.25 5.89
N PHE A 305 23.66 -27.28 5.15
CA PHE A 305 23.22 -28.41 4.35
C PHE A 305 23.09 -28.00 2.88
N THR A 306 23.20 -28.99 1.99
CA THR A 306 23.00 -28.78 0.56
C THR A 306 22.19 -29.95 0.02
N THR A 307 21.10 -29.64 -0.68
CA THR A 307 20.28 -30.67 -1.34
C THR A 307 21.03 -31.28 -2.52
N THR A 308 20.59 -32.45 -2.94
CA THR A 308 21.16 -33.24 -4.02
C THR A 308 20.13 -33.39 -5.15
N ALA A 309 20.48 -34.12 -6.21
CA ALA A 309 19.51 -34.49 -7.24
C ALA A 309 18.58 -35.64 -6.82
N GLN A 310 18.71 -36.16 -5.59
CA GLN A 310 17.83 -37.19 -5.03
C GLN A 310 16.78 -36.52 -4.14
N LYS A 311 15.74 -37.26 -3.78
CA LYS A 311 14.82 -36.81 -2.73
C LYS A 311 15.58 -36.64 -1.41
N ASP A 312 15.61 -35.43 -0.86
CA ASP A 312 16.22 -35.14 0.42
C ASP A 312 15.16 -35.01 1.53
N ILE A 313 15.47 -35.52 2.73
CA ILE A 313 14.72 -35.29 3.95
C ILE A 313 15.70 -34.73 4.98
N ILE A 314 15.71 -33.41 5.13
CA ILE A 314 16.62 -32.68 6.02
C ILE A 314 15.81 -32.12 7.20
N ASP A 315 16.20 -32.51 8.41
CA ASP A 315 15.68 -32.00 9.67
C ASP A 315 16.83 -31.31 10.41
N ALA A 316 16.89 -29.98 10.38
CA ALA A 316 18.05 -29.20 10.85
C ALA A 316 18.19 -29.17 12.37
N GLN A 317 17.11 -29.42 13.12
CA GLN A 317 17.06 -29.51 14.58
C GLN A 317 17.15 -28.18 15.34
N GLY A 318 18.32 -27.65 15.65
CA GLY A 318 18.37 -26.40 16.40
C GLY A 318 19.61 -25.61 16.12
N GLY A 319 19.53 -24.30 16.26
CA GLY A 319 20.60 -23.40 15.86
C GLY A 319 20.14 -22.50 14.74
N ASN A 320 21.06 -21.71 14.19
CA ASN A 320 20.75 -20.93 12.99
C ASN A 320 21.35 -21.66 11.81
N ASP A 321 20.55 -22.47 11.15
CA ASP A 321 20.98 -23.38 10.09
C ASP A 321 20.80 -22.75 8.71
N THR A 322 21.56 -23.26 7.74
CA THR A 322 21.42 -22.86 6.34
C THR A 322 21.24 -24.07 5.46
N ILE A 323 20.17 -24.13 4.67
CA ILE A 323 19.98 -25.15 3.66
C ILE A 323 20.09 -24.49 2.29
N THR A 324 20.99 -24.98 1.45
CA THR A 324 21.17 -24.51 0.07
C THR A 324 20.59 -25.51 -0.92
N SER A 325 19.78 -25.03 -1.85
CA SER A 325 19.22 -25.81 -2.95
C SER A 325 19.33 -25.07 -4.28
N THR A 326 19.38 -25.79 -5.39
CA THR A 326 19.08 -25.21 -6.70
C THR A 326 17.58 -25.36 -6.96
N PHE A 327 16.98 -24.47 -7.75
CA PHE A 327 15.57 -24.57 -8.13
C PHE A 327 15.23 -25.96 -8.73
N SER A 328 16.13 -26.55 -9.50
CA SER A 328 15.95 -27.88 -10.08
C SER A 328 16.02 -29.02 -9.05
N THR A 329 16.92 -28.94 -8.06
CA THR A 329 17.02 -29.98 -7.03
C THR A 329 15.85 -29.92 -6.08
N LEU A 330 15.35 -28.71 -5.79
CA LEU A 330 14.21 -28.49 -4.91
C LEU A 330 12.89 -29.10 -5.45
N GLN A 331 12.86 -29.58 -6.70
CA GLN A 331 11.70 -30.22 -7.33
C GLN A 331 11.70 -31.76 -7.18
N GLN A 332 12.60 -32.33 -6.38
CA GLN A 332 12.77 -33.78 -6.23
C GLN A 332 11.90 -34.41 -5.12
N ASN A 333 10.82 -33.73 -4.72
CA ASN A 333 9.94 -34.07 -3.61
C ASN A 333 10.61 -34.03 -2.22
N ASP A 334 11.39 -32.97 -1.98
CA ASP A 334 12.20 -32.83 -0.78
C ASP A 334 11.36 -32.49 0.45
N THR A 335 11.90 -32.75 1.63
CA THR A 335 11.33 -32.30 2.90
C THR A 335 12.43 -31.59 3.69
N LEU A 336 12.37 -30.27 3.78
CA LEU A 336 13.37 -29.44 4.45
C LEU A 336 12.74 -28.76 5.66
N LYS A 337 13.38 -28.88 6.82
CA LYS A 337 12.89 -28.29 8.07
C LYS A 337 14.02 -27.54 8.79
N GLY A 338 13.85 -26.25 9.04
CA GLY A 338 14.75 -25.46 9.90
C GLY A 338 14.45 -25.67 11.40
N ILE A 339 13.15 -25.64 11.71
CA ILE A 339 12.53 -25.90 13.02
C ILE A 339 12.85 -24.92 14.16
N THR A 340 14.04 -24.91 14.78
CA THR A 340 14.29 -24.02 15.94
C THR A 340 15.54 -23.17 15.78
N GLY A 341 15.34 -21.87 15.78
CA GLY A 341 16.40 -20.87 15.70
C GLY A 341 16.04 -19.84 14.64
N THR A 342 17.02 -19.36 13.90
CA THR A 342 16.80 -18.48 12.75
C THR A 342 17.45 -19.09 11.53
N ASP A 343 16.63 -19.82 10.78
CA ASP A 343 17.07 -20.70 9.71
C ASP A 343 16.94 -20.04 8.35
N THR A 344 17.90 -20.32 7.47
CA THR A 344 18.01 -19.71 6.14
C THR A 344 17.86 -20.76 5.05
N LEU A 345 16.89 -20.57 4.15
CA LEU A 345 16.78 -21.32 2.91
C LEU A 345 17.39 -20.51 1.77
N ILE A 346 18.45 -21.02 1.17
CA ILE A 346 19.08 -20.44 -0.02
C ILE A 346 18.60 -21.20 -1.26
N ILE A 347 18.00 -20.51 -2.23
CA ILE A 347 17.60 -21.10 -3.51
C ILE A 347 18.33 -20.41 -4.64
N THR A 348 19.01 -21.18 -5.47
CA THR A 348 19.86 -20.69 -6.56
C THR A 348 19.41 -21.22 -7.93
N ASN A 349 19.91 -20.60 -9.01
CA ASN A 349 19.60 -20.96 -10.40
C ASN A 349 18.12 -20.72 -10.77
N GLY A 350 17.58 -21.48 -11.72
CA GLY A 350 16.29 -21.18 -12.36
C GLY A 350 16.45 -20.37 -13.64
N SER A 351 15.32 -20.04 -14.24
CA SER A 351 15.17 -19.30 -15.48
C SER A 351 14.22 -18.12 -15.26
N ALA A 352 14.25 -17.16 -16.19
CA ALA A 352 13.39 -15.96 -16.12
C ALA A 352 11.88 -16.26 -16.21
N THR A 353 11.50 -17.50 -16.56
CA THR A 353 10.10 -17.94 -16.58
C THR A 353 9.69 -18.70 -15.33
N ASP A 354 10.65 -19.05 -14.47
CA ASP A 354 10.35 -19.74 -13.23
C ASP A 354 9.79 -18.74 -12.21
N ALA A 355 8.97 -19.25 -11.29
CA ALA A 355 8.40 -18.46 -10.22
C ALA A 355 8.44 -19.24 -8.90
N ILE A 356 8.69 -18.55 -7.80
CA ILE A 356 8.63 -19.09 -6.44
C ILE A 356 7.64 -18.26 -5.63
N ALA A 357 6.70 -18.94 -4.99
CA ALA A 357 5.80 -18.34 -4.01
C ALA A 357 6.17 -18.82 -2.60
N ILE A 358 6.35 -17.88 -1.69
CA ILE A 358 6.72 -18.09 -0.30
C ILE A 358 5.62 -17.51 0.57
N ASP A 359 5.07 -18.32 1.48
CA ASP A 359 4.07 -17.91 2.47
C ASP A 359 4.53 -18.39 3.85
N THR A 360 5.12 -17.48 4.64
CA THR A 360 5.62 -17.82 5.98
C THR A 360 4.50 -17.99 7.00
N THR A 361 3.24 -17.64 6.66
CA THR A 361 2.06 -17.94 7.49
C THR A 361 1.63 -19.41 7.36
N ASN A 362 2.02 -20.07 6.27
CA ASN A 362 1.73 -21.48 6.06
C ASN A 362 2.68 -22.37 6.87
N THR A 363 2.24 -22.74 8.07
CA THR A 363 3.01 -23.61 8.98
C THR A 363 3.14 -25.06 8.51
N THR A 364 2.43 -25.45 7.45
CA THR A 364 2.48 -26.82 6.90
C THR A 364 3.41 -26.93 5.69
N ASN A 365 3.54 -25.84 4.92
CA ASN A 365 4.45 -25.74 3.81
C ASN A 365 4.64 -24.27 3.39
N GLN A 366 5.80 -23.70 3.65
CA GLN A 366 6.10 -22.30 3.34
C GLN A 366 6.34 -22.04 1.85
N LEU A 367 6.60 -23.08 1.05
CA LEU A 367 6.80 -22.97 -0.41
C LEU A 367 5.84 -23.91 -1.16
N ASP A 368 5.04 -23.36 -2.09
CA ASP A 368 4.19 -24.17 -2.98
C ASP A 368 4.99 -24.65 -4.21
N ILE A 369 5.96 -25.53 -3.97
CA ILE A 369 6.67 -26.26 -5.03
C ILE A 369 6.17 -27.69 -5.04
N LEU A 370 5.68 -28.15 -6.19
CA LEU A 370 5.06 -29.47 -6.32
C LEU A 370 6.01 -30.58 -5.81
N GLY A 371 5.53 -31.31 -4.80
CA GLY A 371 6.25 -32.45 -4.21
C GLY A 371 7.11 -32.10 -3.00
N THR A 372 7.46 -30.83 -2.81
CA THR A 372 8.42 -30.40 -1.79
C THR A 372 7.71 -29.76 -0.60
N THR A 373 8.21 -30.05 0.60
CA THR A 373 7.70 -29.53 1.86
C THR A 373 8.80 -28.75 2.57
N ILE A 374 8.56 -27.46 2.79
CA ILE A 374 9.46 -26.53 3.48
C ILE A 374 8.76 -26.02 4.73
N ILE A 375 9.37 -26.14 5.91
CA ILE A 375 8.78 -25.61 7.15
C ILE A 375 9.85 -25.05 8.11
N GLY A 376 9.47 -24.02 8.87
CA GLY A 376 10.29 -23.45 9.94
C GLY A 376 11.53 -22.73 9.44
N PHE A 377 11.41 -21.91 8.39
CA PHE A 377 12.44 -20.98 7.93
C PHE A 377 11.98 -19.53 8.13
N GLU A 378 12.87 -18.68 8.65
CA GLU A 378 12.62 -17.25 8.86
C GLU A 378 13.37 -16.38 7.85
N ARG A 379 14.38 -16.95 7.17
CA ARG A 379 15.17 -16.24 6.15
C ARG A 379 15.16 -16.98 4.84
N PHE A 380 15.00 -16.22 3.77
CA PHE A 380 15.01 -16.72 2.40
C PHE A 380 16.03 -15.92 1.58
N ASP A 381 17.05 -16.59 1.06
CA ASP A 381 18.06 -15.99 0.17
C ASP A 381 17.93 -16.58 -1.24
N LEU A 382 17.33 -15.81 -2.13
CA LEU A 382 17.10 -16.10 -3.53
C LEU A 382 17.90 -15.13 -4.41
N SER A 383 18.97 -14.52 -3.90
CA SER A 383 19.74 -13.50 -4.62
C SER A 383 20.35 -13.96 -5.95
N SER A 384 20.40 -15.28 -6.18
CA SER A 384 20.91 -15.90 -7.40
C SER A 384 19.81 -16.63 -8.19
N PHE A 385 18.54 -16.41 -7.84
CA PHE A 385 17.38 -16.92 -8.57
C PHE A 385 17.06 -15.99 -9.75
N ALA A 386 16.79 -16.57 -10.92
CA ALA A 386 16.65 -15.78 -12.16
C ALA A 386 15.20 -15.41 -12.53
N GLY A 387 14.22 -15.94 -11.79
CA GLY A 387 12.79 -15.78 -12.04
C GLY A 387 12.08 -15.00 -10.94
N THR A 388 10.76 -14.87 -11.03
CA THR A 388 9.99 -14.01 -10.11
C THR A 388 9.72 -14.65 -8.76
N VAL A 389 9.69 -13.84 -7.71
CA VAL A 389 9.38 -14.24 -6.34
C VAL A 389 8.14 -13.51 -5.86
N SER A 390 7.20 -14.26 -5.27
CA SER A 390 6.14 -13.71 -4.43
C SER A 390 6.39 -14.13 -2.99
N PHE A 391 6.39 -13.19 -2.06
CA PHE A 391 6.65 -13.42 -0.65
C PHE A 391 5.52 -12.81 0.20
N GLY A 392 4.92 -13.64 1.05
CA GLY A 392 4.01 -13.23 2.11
C GLY A 392 4.59 -13.61 3.47
N GLY A 393 4.98 -12.61 4.24
CA GLY A 393 5.49 -12.76 5.59
C GLY A 393 4.38 -12.87 6.64
N ASN A 394 4.77 -13.12 7.89
CA ASN A 394 3.88 -13.39 9.01
C ASN A 394 3.86 -12.23 10.02
N ALA A 395 3.93 -12.51 11.32
CA ALA A 395 3.96 -11.49 12.36
C ALA A 395 5.32 -11.40 13.08
N ALA A 396 6.29 -12.20 12.65
CA ALA A 396 7.68 -12.19 13.10
C ALA A 396 8.51 -11.34 12.15
N ASN A 397 9.76 -11.08 12.52
CA ASN A 397 10.68 -10.36 11.64
C ASN A 397 11.11 -11.28 10.50
N ASP A 398 10.59 -11.01 9.31
CA ASP A 398 10.86 -11.75 8.10
C ASP A 398 12.08 -11.15 7.36
N TRP A 399 12.85 -12.02 6.70
CA TRP A 399 14.00 -11.60 5.92
C TRP A 399 13.99 -12.29 4.56
N ILE A 400 13.92 -11.50 3.50
CA ILE A 400 13.91 -11.99 2.12
C ILE A 400 14.89 -11.18 1.27
N LYS A 401 15.73 -11.91 0.55
CA LYS A 401 16.41 -11.42 -0.65
C LYS A 401 15.87 -12.19 -1.83
N ALA A 402 15.08 -11.55 -2.66
CA ALA A 402 14.70 -12.10 -3.95
C ALA A 402 15.85 -11.93 -4.96
N GLY A 403 15.56 -12.13 -6.24
CA GLY A 403 16.58 -12.40 -7.25
C GLY A 403 16.54 -11.41 -8.40
N ALA A 404 16.44 -11.94 -9.61
CA ALA A 404 16.09 -11.17 -10.78
C ALA A 404 14.62 -11.41 -11.13
N GLY A 405 13.91 -10.41 -11.62
CA GLY A 405 12.48 -10.54 -11.90
C GLY A 405 11.73 -9.38 -11.28
N ASN A 406 10.46 -9.21 -11.62
CA ASN A 406 9.63 -8.24 -10.93
C ASN A 406 8.92 -8.97 -9.79
N ASP A 407 9.36 -8.71 -8.58
CA ASP A 407 9.00 -9.47 -7.39
C ASP A 407 7.92 -8.75 -6.57
N ASP A 408 7.10 -9.52 -5.84
CA ASP A 408 6.02 -9.01 -5.00
C ASP A 408 6.23 -9.48 -3.56
N LEU A 409 6.77 -8.60 -2.71
CA LEU A 409 7.21 -8.92 -1.36
C LEU A 409 6.37 -8.15 -0.33
N THR A 410 5.67 -8.88 0.53
CA THR A 410 4.90 -8.35 1.66
C THR A 410 5.47 -8.91 2.97
N GLY A 411 5.96 -8.07 3.87
CA GLY A 411 6.55 -8.45 5.17
C GLY A 411 5.52 -8.86 6.22
N GLY A 412 4.43 -8.10 6.36
CA GLY A 412 3.38 -8.41 7.33
C GLY A 412 3.50 -7.56 8.59
N ASN A 413 3.56 -8.18 9.77
CA ASN A 413 4.01 -7.45 10.96
C ASN A 413 5.40 -7.93 11.35
N GLY A 414 6.19 -7.09 12.01
CA GLY A 414 7.56 -7.42 12.33
C GLY A 414 8.46 -6.28 11.90
N ASN A 415 9.75 -6.41 12.17
CA ASN A 415 10.75 -5.56 11.55
C ASN A 415 11.37 -6.33 10.40
N ASP A 416 10.86 -6.12 9.20
CA ASP A 416 11.12 -6.96 8.04
C ASP A 416 12.25 -6.38 7.17
N TYR A 417 12.99 -7.26 6.51
CA TYR A 417 14.01 -6.87 5.53
C TYR A 417 13.59 -7.39 4.16
N LEU A 418 13.22 -6.48 3.26
CA LEU A 418 12.72 -6.78 1.93
C LEU A 418 13.67 -6.25 0.86
N ASN A 419 14.27 -7.17 0.12
CA ASN A 419 15.13 -6.86 -1.02
C ASN A 419 14.63 -7.64 -2.24
N GLY A 420 14.03 -6.93 -3.22
CA GLY A 420 13.57 -7.52 -4.47
C GLY A 420 14.70 -7.94 -5.41
N GLY A 421 15.89 -7.37 -5.24
CA GLY A 421 16.99 -7.56 -6.16
C GLY A 421 16.75 -6.80 -7.47
N THR A 422 17.16 -7.38 -8.60
CA THR A 422 17.06 -6.66 -9.87
C THR A 422 15.70 -6.82 -10.50
N GLY A 423 15.02 -5.73 -10.78
CA GLY A 423 13.72 -5.77 -11.45
C GLY A 423 12.92 -4.55 -11.08
N ALA A 424 11.65 -4.49 -11.46
CA ALA A 424 10.75 -3.47 -10.92
C ALA A 424 9.86 -4.15 -9.87
N ASP A 425 10.22 -3.98 -8.60
CA ASP A 425 9.67 -4.78 -7.52
C ASP A 425 8.58 -4.03 -6.74
N PHE A 426 7.69 -4.79 -6.13
CA PHE A 426 6.67 -4.27 -5.22
C PHE A 426 7.00 -4.71 -3.80
N LEU A 427 7.23 -3.75 -2.91
CA LEU A 427 7.70 -3.98 -1.54
C LEU A 427 6.72 -3.35 -0.54
N ILE A 428 6.11 -4.17 0.32
CA ILE A 428 5.21 -3.73 1.40
C ILE A 428 5.77 -4.25 2.72
N GLY A 429 6.17 -3.38 3.65
CA GLY A 429 6.67 -3.80 4.95
C GLY A 429 5.52 -4.24 5.84
N GLY A 430 4.61 -3.30 6.11
CA GLY A 430 3.42 -3.52 6.91
C GLY A 430 3.53 -2.83 8.26
N ALA A 431 3.53 -3.57 9.37
CA ALA A 431 3.62 -2.97 10.71
C ALA A 431 4.92 -3.35 11.44
N GLY A 432 5.63 -2.37 11.96
CA GLY A 432 6.94 -2.48 12.57
C GLY A 432 7.94 -1.63 11.81
N ASN A 433 9.22 -1.73 12.14
CA ASN A 433 10.27 -0.92 11.52
C ASN A 433 10.95 -1.73 10.43
N ASP A 434 10.56 -1.49 9.19
CA ASP A 434 10.95 -2.28 8.04
C ASP A 434 12.13 -1.66 7.30
N THR A 435 12.85 -2.50 6.53
CA THR A 435 13.96 -2.11 5.68
C THR A 435 13.72 -2.55 4.24
N PHE A 436 13.65 -1.58 3.34
CA PHE A 436 13.48 -1.79 1.90
C PHE A 436 14.80 -1.55 1.18
N VAL A 437 15.24 -2.51 0.36
CA VAL A 437 16.36 -2.31 -0.55
C VAL A 437 15.84 -1.91 -1.92
N VAL A 438 16.38 -0.83 -2.46
CA VAL A 438 15.99 -0.28 -3.76
C VAL A 438 17.21 -0.16 -4.67
N ASP A 439 17.16 -0.80 -5.82
CA ASP A 439 18.18 -0.71 -6.85
C ASP A 439 17.64 -0.36 -8.25
N ASN A 440 16.32 -0.33 -8.40
CA ASN A 440 15.67 0.00 -9.65
C ASN A 440 14.69 1.16 -9.49
N ILE A 441 14.63 2.03 -10.50
CA ILE A 441 13.68 3.15 -10.51
C ILE A 441 12.21 2.68 -10.62
N GLY A 442 12.01 1.44 -11.08
CA GLY A 442 10.72 0.77 -11.15
C GLY A 442 10.22 0.25 -9.81
N ASP A 443 11.04 0.23 -8.76
CA ASP A 443 10.64 -0.27 -7.45
C ASP A 443 9.53 0.59 -6.84
N ILE A 444 8.56 -0.08 -6.24
CA ILE A 444 7.40 0.54 -5.62
C ILE A 444 7.33 0.05 -4.18
N ILE A 445 7.70 0.94 -3.27
CA ILE A 445 7.41 0.77 -1.85
C ILE A 445 5.97 1.21 -1.57
N GLY A 446 5.20 0.35 -0.90
CA GLY A 446 3.84 0.60 -0.44
C GLY A 446 3.76 0.62 1.08
N GLU A 447 3.68 1.81 1.68
CA GLU A 447 3.64 1.98 3.14
C GLU A 447 2.33 2.56 3.67
N GLY A 448 1.88 1.99 4.79
CA GLY A 448 0.64 2.34 5.49
C GLY A 448 0.80 3.50 6.48
N LEU A 449 -0.31 4.01 7.02
CA LEU A 449 -0.26 4.93 8.15
C LEU A 449 0.01 4.15 9.44
N ASN A 450 1.04 4.54 10.20
CA ASN A 450 1.51 3.87 11.43
C ASN A 450 2.17 2.48 11.20
N GLY A 451 2.94 2.32 10.12
CA GLY A 451 3.78 1.14 9.86
C GLY A 451 4.89 1.04 10.91
N GLY A 452 5.82 1.97 10.92
CA GLY A 452 6.75 2.15 12.03
C GLY A 452 7.68 3.32 11.76
N ILE A 453 8.97 3.11 11.97
CA ILE A 453 10.04 4.00 11.49
C ILE A 453 10.83 3.19 10.46
N ASP A 454 10.54 3.48 9.20
CA ASP A 454 10.92 2.62 8.10
C ASP A 454 12.14 3.17 7.36
N THR A 455 12.97 2.24 6.88
CA THR A 455 14.27 2.56 6.26
C THR A 455 14.31 2.12 4.80
N VAL A 456 14.70 3.04 3.93
CA VAL A 456 15.04 2.70 2.54
C VAL A 456 16.56 2.70 2.41
N GLU A 457 17.13 1.58 1.98
CA GLU A 457 18.51 1.45 1.54
C GLU A 457 18.56 1.53 0.01
N SER A 458 19.04 2.63 -0.56
CA SER A 458 19.01 2.84 -2.00
C SER A 458 20.40 2.90 -2.63
N SER A 459 20.61 2.09 -3.67
CA SER A 459 21.82 2.16 -4.50
C SER A 459 21.68 3.14 -5.68
N ILE A 460 20.53 3.82 -5.79
CA ILE A 460 20.21 4.79 -6.84
C ILE A 460 19.76 6.12 -6.24
N THR A 461 19.55 7.13 -7.08
CA THR A 461 18.87 8.35 -6.64
C THR A 461 17.44 8.03 -6.23
N TRP A 462 17.04 8.46 -5.04
CA TRP A 462 15.74 8.10 -4.47
C TRP A 462 15.02 9.27 -3.81
N THR A 463 13.70 9.21 -3.83
CA THR A 463 12.82 10.13 -3.12
C THR A 463 11.87 9.33 -2.24
N LEU A 464 11.89 9.58 -0.93
CA LEU A 464 10.98 8.93 0.00
C LEU A 464 9.53 9.28 -0.35
N LYS A 465 8.68 8.27 -0.46
CA LYS A 465 7.22 8.46 -0.51
C LYS A 465 6.69 8.80 0.88
N THR A 466 5.41 9.11 0.99
CA THR A 466 4.75 9.36 2.30
C THR A 466 4.95 8.20 3.26
N ASN A 467 5.02 8.50 4.56
CA ASN A 467 5.16 7.52 5.65
C ASN A 467 6.50 6.77 5.72
N LEU A 468 7.52 7.22 4.98
CA LEU A 468 8.88 6.70 5.12
C LEU A 468 9.74 7.74 5.83
N GLU A 469 10.52 7.31 6.83
CA GLU A 469 11.26 8.22 7.70
C GLU A 469 12.76 8.25 7.40
N LYS A 470 13.35 7.15 6.92
CA LYS A 470 14.80 7.04 6.76
C LYS A 470 15.20 6.65 5.35
N LEU A 471 16.25 7.30 4.84
CA LEU A 471 16.93 6.94 3.60
C LEU A 471 18.42 6.82 3.86
N THR A 472 19.01 5.70 3.42
CA THR A 472 20.46 5.47 3.41
C THR A 472 20.88 5.20 1.97
N LEU A 473 21.80 6.01 1.45
CA LEU A 473 22.37 5.80 0.12
C LEU A 473 23.53 4.81 0.23
N THR A 474 23.47 3.69 -0.49
CA THR A 474 24.41 2.55 -0.35
C THR A 474 25.39 2.41 -1.50
N ALA A 475 25.15 3.11 -2.63
CA ALA A 475 26.07 3.17 -3.75
C ALA A 475 27.36 3.94 -3.40
N THR A 476 28.36 3.89 -4.28
CA THR A 476 29.58 4.73 -4.18
C THR A 476 29.55 5.95 -5.10
N ALA A 477 28.58 6.02 -6.01
CA ALA A 477 28.39 7.13 -6.92
C ALA A 477 27.78 8.35 -6.22
N ALA A 478 27.99 9.53 -6.81
CA ALA A 478 27.27 10.74 -6.46
C ALA A 478 25.78 10.59 -6.84
N ILE A 479 24.92 10.41 -5.84
CA ILE A 479 23.48 10.23 -6.02
C ILE A 479 22.71 11.18 -5.09
N LYS A 480 21.43 11.40 -5.42
CA LYS A 480 20.55 12.30 -4.66
C LYS A 480 19.64 11.51 -3.72
N GLY A 481 19.54 11.95 -2.48
CA GLY A 481 18.51 11.55 -1.53
C GLY A 481 17.51 12.69 -1.31
N THR A 482 16.23 12.41 -1.47
CA THR A 482 15.16 13.39 -1.20
C THR A 482 14.18 12.83 -0.18
N GLY A 483 13.85 13.61 0.84
CA GLY A 483 12.84 13.29 1.83
C GLY A 483 11.40 13.57 1.35
N ASN A 484 10.49 13.65 2.30
CA ASN A 484 9.06 13.92 2.16
C ASN A 484 8.64 15.00 3.18
N THR A 485 7.36 15.10 3.53
CA THR A 485 6.88 16.15 4.46
C THR A 485 7.04 15.82 5.95
N LEU A 486 7.60 14.65 6.29
CA LEU A 486 7.85 14.20 7.66
C LEU A 486 9.23 14.65 8.12
N ASN A 487 9.56 14.39 9.38
CA ASN A 487 10.93 14.56 9.88
C ASN A 487 11.77 13.36 9.44
N ASN A 488 12.55 13.51 8.39
CA ASN A 488 13.35 12.44 7.81
C ASN A 488 14.79 12.40 8.34
N THR A 489 15.40 11.22 8.28
CA THR A 489 16.86 11.06 8.39
C THR A 489 17.40 10.59 7.05
N LEU A 490 18.18 11.44 6.37
CA LEU A 490 18.83 11.13 5.10
C LEU A 490 20.33 10.94 5.35
N THR A 491 20.84 9.76 5.05
CA THR A 491 22.27 9.42 5.14
C THR A 491 22.83 9.20 3.74
N GLY A 492 23.81 10.01 3.36
CA GLY A 492 24.57 9.88 2.13
C GLY A 492 25.65 8.80 2.20
N ASN A 493 26.43 8.72 1.13
CA ASN A 493 27.47 7.75 0.88
C ASN A 493 28.84 8.44 0.79
N SER A 494 29.81 7.78 0.13
CA SER A 494 31.17 8.33 0.00
C SER A 494 31.38 9.25 -1.19
N GLY A 495 30.35 9.50 -2.00
CA GLY A 495 30.37 10.37 -3.16
C GLY A 495 29.64 11.67 -2.87
N ASN A 496 29.86 12.68 -3.72
CA ASN A 496 29.23 14.00 -3.61
C ASN A 496 27.71 13.91 -3.74
N ASN A 497 26.98 13.87 -2.64
CA ASN A 497 25.54 13.68 -2.59
C ASN A 497 24.79 14.99 -2.55
N ILE A 498 23.54 14.93 -3.02
CA ILE A 498 22.57 15.99 -2.80
C ILE A 498 21.54 15.45 -1.81
N LEU A 499 21.41 16.08 -0.65
CA LEU A 499 20.45 15.71 0.39
C LEU A 499 19.43 16.84 0.57
N ASP A 500 18.17 16.52 0.35
CA ASP A 500 17.06 17.47 0.31
C ASP A 500 15.91 16.90 1.16
N GLY A 501 15.87 17.30 2.43
CA GLY A 501 14.90 16.82 3.43
C GLY A 501 13.46 17.14 3.07
N LYS A 502 13.24 18.22 2.30
CA LYS A 502 11.95 18.89 2.10
C LYS A 502 11.47 19.50 3.42
N THR A 503 10.16 19.68 3.54
CA THR A 503 9.57 20.26 4.75
C THR A 503 9.61 19.22 5.85
N GLY A 504 10.02 19.61 7.04
CA GLY A 504 10.16 18.70 8.17
C GLY A 504 11.23 19.27 9.07
N ALA A 505 11.47 18.68 10.23
CA ALA A 505 12.71 18.94 10.96
C ALA A 505 13.63 17.74 10.69
N ASP A 506 14.47 17.86 9.66
CA ASP A 506 15.20 16.74 9.08
C ASP A 506 16.62 16.59 9.63
N THR A 507 17.16 15.38 9.59
CA THR A 507 18.57 15.12 9.86
C THR A 507 19.25 14.69 8.56
N LEU A 508 20.23 15.48 8.11
CA LEU A 508 20.98 15.26 6.88
C LEU A 508 22.42 14.92 7.23
N ILE A 509 22.88 13.73 6.83
CA ILE A 509 24.21 13.20 7.13
C ILE A 509 24.89 12.94 5.78
N GLY A 510 25.90 13.71 5.39
CA GLY A 510 26.47 13.65 4.03
C GLY A 510 27.36 12.44 3.81
N GLY A 511 28.34 12.24 4.68
CA GLY A 511 29.26 11.10 4.62
C GLY A 511 30.67 11.52 4.24
N LEU A 512 31.18 11.05 3.10
CA LEU A 512 32.42 11.58 2.51
C LEU A 512 32.07 12.17 1.14
N GLY A 513 32.93 13.06 0.65
CA GLY A 513 32.69 13.77 -0.60
C GLY A 513 32.21 15.18 -0.31
N ASN A 514 32.05 15.95 -1.39
CA ASN A 514 31.57 17.33 -1.32
C ASN A 514 30.05 17.33 -1.51
N ASP A 515 29.33 17.43 -0.41
CA ASP A 515 27.90 17.24 -0.35
C ASP A 515 27.15 18.58 -0.43
N SER A 516 25.89 18.51 -0.86
CA SER A 516 24.99 19.64 -0.98
C SER A 516 23.69 19.40 -0.21
N TYR A 517 23.41 20.26 0.76
CA TYR A 517 22.23 20.17 1.63
C TYR A 517 21.24 21.26 1.29
N TYR A 518 19.95 20.91 1.26
CA TYR A 518 18.85 21.86 1.14
C TYR A 518 18.14 21.97 2.47
N VAL A 519 18.14 23.17 3.05
CA VAL A 519 17.56 23.48 4.36
C VAL A 519 16.39 24.44 4.15
N ASP A 520 15.19 24.00 4.48
CA ASP A 520 13.98 24.82 4.40
C ASP A 520 13.27 25.00 5.73
N ASN A 521 13.70 24.27 6.76
CA ASN A 521 13.19 24.38 8.11
C ASN A 521 14.31 24.71 9.11
N VAL A 522 13.99 25.57 10.08
CA VAL A 522 14.94 25.91 11.16
C VAL A 522 15.27 24.74 12.08
N GLY A 523 14.47 23.66 12.03
CA GLY A 523 14.68 22.42 12.75
C GLY A 523 15.61 21.44 12.03
N ASP A 524 16.04 21.71 10.80
CA ASP A 524 16.96 20.83 10.07
C ASP A 524 18.34 20.81 10.72
N ILE A 525 18.94 19.62 10.81
CA ILE A 525 20.25 19.36 11.39
C ILE A 525 21.13 18.70 10.34
N ILE A 526 22.26 19.34 10.03
CA ILE A 526 23.31 18.75 9.19
C ILE A 526 24.42 18.20 10.08
N THR A 527 24.83 16.95 9.82
CA THR A 527 25.94 16.30 10.52
C THR A 527 27.05 15.95 9.54
N GLU A 528 28.21 16.59 9.69
CA GLU A 528 29.40 16.34 8.89
C GLU A 528 30.62 15.91 9.69
N ALA A 529 31.43 15.04 9.10
CA ALA A 529 32.66 14.55 9.70
C ALA A 529 33.85 15.44 9.33
N ALA A 530 34.84 15.52 10.23
CA ALA A 530 36.04 16.32 9.96
C ALA A 530 36.82 15.74 8.77
N ASN A 531 37.15 16.61 7.80
CA ASN A 531 37.81 16.23 6.54
C ASN A 531 36.98 15.30 5.63
N ALA A 532 35.65 15.35 5.71
CA ALA A 532 34.75 14.61 4.84
C ALA A 532 34.71 15.16 3.40
N GLY A 533 34.89 16.48 3.24
CA GLY A 533 34.87 17.12 1.93
C GLY A 533 34.86 18.64 2.07
N THR A 534 34.30 19.30 1.08
CA THR A 534 33.96 20.73 1.10
C THR A 534 32.50 20.89 0.75
N ASP A 535 31.72 21.26 1.75
CA ASP A 535 30.29 21.01 1.77
C ASP A 535 29.50 22.31 1.62
N THR A 536 28.31 22.23 1.01
CA THR A 536 27.50 23.40 0.66
C THR A 536 26.09 23.30 1.18
N VAL A 537 25.68 24.29 1.98
CA VAL A 537 24.31 24.45 2.44
C VAL A 537 23.58 25.47 1.58
N PHE A 538 22.47 25.05 0.98
CA PHE A 538 21.50 25.91 0.33
C PHE A 538 20.33 26.12 1.29
N SER A 539 20.16 27.32 1.83
CA SER A 539 19.15 27.57 2.87
C SER A 539 18.08 28.56 2.44
N ALA A 540 16.80 28.19 2.61
CA ALA A 540 15.66 29.08 2.44
C ALA A 540 15.22 29.78 3.76
N VAL A 541 15.93 29.50 4.86
CA VAL A 541 15.72 30.09 6.18
C VAL A 541 17.01 30.75 6.67
N SER A 542 16.95 31.48 7.80
CA SER A 542 18.19 31.95 8.42
C SER A 542 18.96 30.75 8.97
N TYR A 543 20.26 30.67 8.70
CA TYR A 543 21.05 29.48 9.00
C TYR A 543 22.44 29.82 9.56
N THR A 544 22.88 29.02 10.52
CA THR A 544 24.23 29.05 11.07
C THR A 544 24.93 27.76 10.69
N LEU A 545 26.07 27.84 10.01
CA LEU A 545 26.86 26.67 9.66
C LEU A 545 27.32 25.95 10.93
N GLY A 546 27.02 24.66 11.00
CA GLY A 546 27.58 23.74 12.00
C GLY A 546 29.07 23.48 11.75
N ASN A 547 29.69 22.66 12.59
CA ASN A 547 31.09 22.26 12.39
C ASN A 547 31.28 21.53 11.05
N ASN A 548 32.47 21.68 10.45
CA ASN A 548 32.85 20.98 9.20
C ASN A 548 32.01 21.34 7.97
N LEU A 549 31.27 22.46 7.99
CA LEU A 549 30.59 22.99 6.82
C LEU A 549 31.29 24.26 6.35
N GLU A 550 31.60 24.36 5.07
CA GLU A 550 32.40 25.46 4.53
C GLU A 550 31.55 26.50 3.81
N ASN A 551 30.52 26.11 3.06
CA ASN A 551 29.78 27.03 2.19
C ASN A 551 28.31 27.17 2.58
N LEU A 552 27.81 28.41 2.56
CA LEU A 552 26.39 28.74 2.73
C LEU A 552 25.91 29.63 1.58
N THR A 553 24.82 29.25 0.93
CA THR A 553 24.09 30.07 -0.03
C THR A 553 22.65 30.25 0.42
N LEU A 554 22.26 31.49 0.70
CA LEU A 554 20.88 31.84 1.02
C LEU A 554 20.03 31.87 -0.25
N GLN A 555 18.85 31.28 -0.19
CA GLN A 555 17.89 31.17 -1.29
C GLN A 555 16.61 31.98 -1.02
N GLY A 556 15.73 32.04 -2.00
CA GLY A 556 14.44 32.71 -1.89
C GLY A 556 14.55 34.25 -1.92
N THR A 557 13.47 34.89 -1.48
CA THR A 557 13.29 36.36 -1.54
C THR A 557 13.05 37.00 -0.17
N ALA A 558 13.01 36.19 0.90
CA ALA A 558 12.85 36.68 2.26
C ALA A 558 14.18 37.24 2.79
N ALA A 559 14.10 38.25 3.67
CA ALA A 559 15.25 38.75 4.41
C ALA A 559 15.65 37.74 5.48
N ILE A 560 16.55 36.83 5.11
CA ILE A 560 17.12 35.78 5.96
C ILE A 560 18.61 36.06 6.18
N ASN A 561 19.20 35.45 7.20
CA ASN A 561 20.58 35.73 7.62
C ASN A 561 21.45 34.48 7.57
N GLY A 562 22.76 34.68 7.37
CA GLY A 562 23.75 33.63 7.35
C GLY A 562 24.81 33.85 8.42
N THR A 563 25.22 32.80 9.11
CA THR A 563 26.36 32.85 10.03
C THR A 563 27.28 31.66 9.74
N GLY A 564 28.57 31.91 9.59
CA GLY A 564 29.59 30.88 9.44
C GLY A 564 30.00 30.27 10.77
N ASN A 565 31.16 29.65 10.80
CA ASN A 565 31.75 28.96 11.94
C ASN A 565 33.21 29.39 12.15
N THR A 566 34.08 28.48 12.59
CA THR A 566 35.51 28.78 12.84
C THR A 566 36.43 28.39 11.68
N LEU A 567 35.86 27.93 10.56
CA LEU A 567 36.57 27.53 9.34
C LEU A 567 36.60 28.70 8.35
N ASN A 568 37.33 28.53 7.25
CA ASN A 568 37.29 29.48 6.14
C ASN A 568 35.98 29.28 5.36
N ASN A 569 34.98 30.12 5.61
CA ASN A 569 33.66 29.97 5.03
C ASN A 569 33.45 30.81 3.77
N VAL A 570 32.59 30.32 2.86
CA VAL A 570 32.05 31.11 1.74
C VAL A 570 30.54 31.32 1.95
N LEU A 571 30.14 32.56 2.22
CA LEU A 571 28.76 32.93 2.49
C LEU A 571 28.22 33.79 1.35
N THR A 572 27.10 33.39 0.77
CA THR A 572 26.41 34.13 -0.29
C THR A 572 24.98 34.45 0.12
N GLY A 573 24.64 35.74 0.19
CA GLY A 573 23.29 36.25 0.45
C GLY A 573 22.34 36.04 -0.73
N ASN A 574 21.04 36.26 -0.49
CA ASN A 574 20.02 36.32 -1.54
C ASN A 574 19.82 37.78 -2.00
N ALA A 575 18.70 38.11 -2.63
CA ALA A 575 18.44 39.47 -3.13
C ALA A 575 17.70 40.38 -2.14
N ALA A 576 17.51 39.93 -0.90
CA ALA A 576 16.90 40.69 0.19
C ALA A 576 17.98 41.17 1.15
N ALA A 577 17.65 42.12 2.03
CA ALA A 577 18.57 42.58 3.07
C ALA A 577 18.97 41.44 4.02
N ASN A 578 20.20 40.95 3.91
CA ASN A 578 20.76 39.87 4.70
C ASN A 578 21.79 40.40 5.70
N THR A 579 21.88 39.78 6.87
CA THR A 579 23.05 39.86 7.73
C THR A 579 23.90 38.61 7.52
N LEU A 580 25.15 38.79 7.08
CA LEU A 580 26.14 37.74 6.88
C LEU A 580 27.27 37.92 7.89
N ILE A 581 27.53 36.89 8.69
CA ILE A 581 28.59 36.88 9.71
C ILE A 581 29.56 35.74 9.37
N GLY A 582 30.82 36.02 9.06
CA GLY A 582 31.83 35.02 8.72
C GLY A 582 32.20 34.16 9.92
N GLY A 583 32.64 34.82 10.99
CA GLY A 583 32.97 34.16 12.25
C GLY A 583 34.46 34.22 12.53
N ALA A 584 35.14 33.08 12.55
CA ALA A 584 36.59 33.04 12.59
C ALA A 584 37.11 32.27 11.39
N GLY A 585 38.27 32.64 10.84
CA GLY A 585 38.81 31.97 9.66
C GLY A 585 39.28 32.99 8.64
N VAL A 586 39.39 32.61 7.38
CA VAL A 586 39.57 33.53 6.25
C VAL A 586 38.34 33.39 5.38
N ASP A 587 37.37 34.26 5.61
CA ASP A 587 36.03 34.12 5.06
C ASP A 587 35.86 34.90 3.75
N THR A 588 34.91 34.48 2.91
CA THR A 588 34.43 35.24 1.76
C THR A 588 32.92 35.43 1.87
N LEU A 589 32.48 36.66 2.10
CA LEU A 589 31.07 37.03 2.20
C LEU A 589 30.65 37.78 0.92
N THR A 590 29.52 37.43 0.34
CA THR A 590 28.92 38.13 -0.80
C THR A 590 27.46 38.49 -0.49
N GLY A 591 27.14 39.78 -0.35
CA GLY A 591 25.78 40.26 -0.05
C GLY A 591 24.79 40.01 -1.18
N ASN A 592 25.23 40.24 -2.43
CA ASN A 592 24.42 40.28 -3.66
C ASN A 592 23.59 41.55 -3.82
N ALA A 593 22.29 41.51 -3.58
CA ALA A 593 21.42 42.68 -3.76
C ALA A 593 20.56 42.82 -2.50
N GLY A 594 20.07 44.03 -2.22
CA GLY A 594 19.48 44.35 -0.94
C GLY A 594 20.44 45.15 -0.07
N ALA A 595 19.92 45.71 1.03
CA ALA A 595 20.73 46.48 1.97
C ALA A 595 21.33 45.53 3.01
N ASP A 596 22.52 45.03 2.73
CA ASP A 596 23.12 43.94 3.50
C ASP A 596 23.96 44.42 4.66
N THR A 597 24.21 43.55 5.63
CA THR A 597 25.15 43.76 6.72
C THR A 597 26.19 42.64 6.71
N LEU A 598 27.43 42.95 6.37
CA LEU A 598 28.54 41.99 6.34
C LEU A 598 29.45 42.20 7.56
N ILE A 599 29.75 41.12 8.26
CA ILE A 599 30.65 41.08 9.41
C ILE A 599 31.65 39.95 9.14
N GLY A 600 32.91 40.28 8.83
CA GLY A 600 33.94 39.26 8.60
C GLY A 600 34.18 38.42 9.85
N GLY A 601 34.43 39.11 10.96
CA GLY A 601 34.84 38.47 12.21
C GLY A 601 36.36 38.37 12.25
N THR A 602 36.93 37.39 12.97
CA THR A 602 38.39 37.30 13.10
C THR A 602 38.99 36.59 11.90
N GLY A 603 39.91 37.23 11.19
CA GLY A 603 40.33 36.69 9.91
C GLY A 603 41.12 37.67 9.07
N ASN A 604 41.28 37.35 7.79
CA ASN A 604 41.63 38.37 6.81
C ASN A 604 40.62 38.19 5.69
N ASP A 605 39.42 38.72 5.89
CA ASP A 605 38.25 38.28 5.14
C ASP A 605 38.08 39.04 3.84
N LYS A 606 37.27 38.49 2.93
CA LYS A 606 36.86 39.15 1.70
C LYS A 606 35.38 39.46 1.75
N LEU A 607 35.04 40.74 1.85
CA LEU A 607 33.66 41.21 1.95
C LEU A 607 33.24 41.85 0.62
N ASN A 608 32.45 41.12 -0.16
CA ASN A 608 31.89 41.58 -1.41
C ASN A 608 30.47 42.10 -1.21
N LEU A 609 30.28 43.40 -1.33
CA LEU A 609 28.98 44.04 -1.05
C LEU A 609 27.93 43.65 -2.11
N GLY A 610 28.34 43.30 -3.32
CA GLY A 610 27.44 42.80 -4.36
C GLY A 610 27.22 43.77 -5.51
N LEU A 611 25.97 43.82 -6.00
CA LEU A 611 25.55 44.50 -7.23
C LEU A 611 25.24 45.99 -6.99
N ASN A 612 25.31 46.80 -8.06
CA ASN A 612 24.90 48.20 -8.01
C ASN A 612 23.37 48.32 -8.13
N ASP A 613 22.68 48.20 -7.00
CA ASP A 613 21.22 48.26 -6.90
C ASP A 613 20.70 49.51 -6.15
N GLY A 614 21.61 50.34 -5.63
CA GLY A 614 21.30 51.53 -4.86
C GLY A 614 20.84 51.27 -3.42
N ALA A 615 20.92 50.02 -2.96
CA ALA A 615 20.84 49.71 -1.54
C ALA A 615 22.10 50.22 -0.83
N VAL A 616 22.00 50.38 0.49
CA VAL A 616 23.13 50.82 1.32
C VAL A 616 23.56 49.64 2.16
N ASP A 617 24.73 49.11 1.85
CA ASP A 617 25.32 48.02 2.61
C ASP A 617 26.05 48.54 3.84
N ILE A 618 26.15 47.68 4.84
CA ILE A 618 26.84 47.95 6.10
C ILE A 618 27.94 46.91 6.26
N VAL A 619 29.18 47.35 6.43
CA VAL A 619 30.25 46.50 6.93
C VAL A 619 30.50 46.85 8.39
N ASN A 620 30.33 45.89 9.30
CA ASN A 620 30.71 46.08 10.69
C ASN A 620 32.08 45.46 10.94
N TYR A 621 32.97 46.25 11.52
CA TYR A 621 34.33 45.84 11.87
C TYR A 621 34.56 46.04 13.37
N ALA A 622 35.09 45.02 14.02
CA ALA A 622 35.42 44.99 15.43
C ALA A 622 36.93 44.82 15.69
N PHE A 623 37.34 45.12 16.92
CA PHE A 623 38.73 44.93 17.32
C PHE A 623 39.10 43.44 17.30
N GLY A 624 40.16 43.10 16.57
CA GLY A 624 40.62 41.73 16.41
C GLY A 624 40.13 41.03 15.14
N ASP A 625 39.34 41.73 14.32
CA ASP A 625 38.79 41.17 13.07
C ASP A 625 39.88 40.90 12.02
N GLY A 626 41.03 41.56 12.12
CA GLY A 626 42.17 41.35 11.22
C GLY A 626 42.07 42.15 9.92
N ALA A 627 42.79 41.76 8.86
CA ALA A 627 42.99 42.59 7.68
C ALA A 627 42.04 42.23 6.54
N ASP A 628 40.82 42.80 6.59
CA ASP A 628 39.77 42.51 5.62
C ASP A 628 39.91 43.31 4.32
N THR A 629 39.50 42.68 3.22
CA THR A 629 39.40 43.28 1.89
C THR A 629 37.94 43.44 1.52
N ILE A 630 37.48 44.69 1.45
CA ILE A 630 36.12 45.03 1.00
C ILE A 630 36.15 45.33 -0.49
N THR A 631 35.31 44.65 -1.28
CA THR A 631 35.14 44.89 -2.71
C THR A 631 33.71 45.29 -3.04
N GLN A 632 33.57 46.35 -3.85
CA GLN A 632 32.28 46.78 -4.42
C GLN A 632 32.37 46.76 -5.95
N PHE A 633 31.42 46.12 -6.63
CA PHE A 633 31.31 46.20 -8.09
C PHE A 633 30.56 47.47 -8.52
N VAL A 634 31.23 48.63 -8.38
CA VAL A 634 31.05 49.88 -9.16
C VAL A 634 29.87 50.85 -8.84
N ARG A 635 30.24 52.09 -8.46
CA ARG A 635 29.62 53.45 -8.52
C ARG A 635 28.09 53.62 -8.75
N GLY A 636 27.37 54.10 -7.72
CA GLY A 636 26.22 55.02 -7.88
C GLY A 636 25.05 54.83 -6.90
N VAL A 637 24.61 55.94 -6.28
CA VAL A 637 23.38 56.13 -5.44
C VAL A 637 23.11 55.13 -4.32
N GLY A 638 23.99 55.14 -3.33
CA GLY A 638 23.84 54.47 -2.04
C GLY A 638 25.21 54.55 -1.40
N GLY A 639 25.37 55.32 -0.33
CA GLY A 639 26.67 55.41 0.34
C GLY A 639 26.77 54.26 1.32
N ASP A 640 27.47 53.18 0.95
CA ASP A 640 27.73 52.07 1.88
C ASP A 640 28.42 52.57 3.13
N LYS A 641 28.09 51.95 4.26
CA LYS A 641 28.54 52.37 5.58
C LYS A 641 29.57 51.39 6.09
N LEU A 642 30.73 51.91 6.48
CA LEU A 642 31.70 51.19 7.28
C LEU A 642 31.55 51.60 8.74
N ASN A 643 31.15 50.66 9.58
CA ASN A 643 30.95 50.85 11.00
C ASN A 643 32.10 50.20 11.77
N PHE A 644 32.75 50.97 12.63
CA PHE A 644 33.79 50.46 13.53
C PHE A 644 33.23 50.39 14.95
N THR A 645 33.05 49.18 15.48
CA THR A 645 32.47 48.92 16.81
C THR A 645 33.49 48.26 17.72
N GLY A 646 33.78 48.82 18.89
CA GLY A 646 34.72 48.22 19.85
C GLY A 646 36.19 48.56 19.63
N ILE A 647 36.54 49.38 18.63
CA ILE A 647 37.87 50.00 18.54
C ILE A 647 37.93 51.12 19.59
N THR A 648 38.70 50.92 20.66
CA THR A 648 38.95 52.00 21.63
C THR A 648 39.96 52.99 21.05
N ASN A 649 39.94 54.25 21.50
CA ASN A 649 40.84 55.32 21.02
C ASN A 649 42.35 54.98 21.08
N LEU A 650 42.75 53.89 21.76
CA LEU A 650 44.14 53.49 22.01
C LEU A 650 44.62 52.30 21.15
N ASP A 651 43.74 51.64 20.39
CA ASP A 651 44.06 50.39 19.66
C ASP A 651 44.55 50.60 18.21
N VAL A 652 44.79 51.85 17.80
CA VAL A 652 45.62 52.11 16.62
C VAL A 652 47.09 51.83 17.00
N ILE A 653 47.50 50.56 16.90
CA ILE A 653 48.90 50.17 17.10
C ILE A 653 49.73 50.77 15.96
N THR A 654 50.42 51.87 16.25
CA THR A 654 51.45 52.42 15.36
C THR A 654 52.66 51.49 15.38
N SER A 655 52.72 50.53 14.47
CA SER A 655 54.01 49.90 14.15
C SER A 655 54.90 50.94 13.47
N ALA A 656 56.18 50.94 13.82
CA ALA A 656 57.15 51.97 13.47
C ALA A 656 56.97 52.59 12.06
N ALA A 657 56.88 53.91 12.05
CA ALA A 657 56.92 54.85 10.92
C ALA A 657 55.72 54.94 9.96
N ASN A 658 54.70 54.08 9.98
CA ASN A 658 53.52 54.26 9.12
C ASN A 658 52.20 53.84 9.78
N THR A 659 51.31 54.80 9.98
CA THR A 659 49.88 54.54 10.23
C THR A 659 49.21 54.37 8.87
N GLN A 660 48.74 53.17 8.54
CA GLN A 660 47.96 52.93 7.32
C GLN A 660 46.57 52.43 7.69
N VAL A 661 45.59 53.33 7.61
CA VAL A 661 44.20 52.95 7.35
C VAL A 661 44.02 53.08 5.84
N ARG A 662 44.10 51.96 5.12
CA ARG A 662 43.83 51.93 3.67
C ARG A 662 42.34 51.63 3.48
N ILE A 663 41.57 52.66 3.12
CA ILE A 663 40.29 52.47 2.42
C ILE A 663 40.61 52.84 0.96
N GLY A 664 40.75 51.83 0.10
CA GLY A 664 41.13 52.05 -1.30
C GLY A 664 40.54 50.98 -2.22
N ASP A 665 40.10 51.40 -3.40
CA ASP A 665 39.58 50.57 -4.50
C ASP A 665 40.65 49.72 -5.21
N GLY A 666 41.85 49.61 -4.62
CA GLY A 666 42.96 48.82 -5.14
C GLY A 666 43.51 49.25 -6.51
N ILE A 667 43.00 50.32 -7.14
CA ILE A 667 43.41 50.75 -8.47
C ILE A 667 43.98 52.16 -8.41
N GLY A 668 45.30 52.27 -8.64
CA GLY A 668 45.95 53.56 -8.78
C GLY A 668 45.38 54.36 -9.96
N GLY A 669 44.78 55.51 -9.66
CA GLY A 669 44.50 56.58 -10.63
C GLY A 669 43.05 56.69 -11.10
N ASN A 670 42.16 57.20 -10.24
CA ASN A 670 40.90 57.76 -10.70
C ASN A 670 40.52 59.03 -9.95
N SER A 671 40.18 60.07 -10.71
CA SER A 671 39.74 61.38 -10.23
C SER A 671 38.24 61.48 -10.45
N GLY A 672 37.43 61.22 -9.42
CA GLY A 672 35.98 61.31 -9.57
C GLY A 672 35.21 60.70 -8.42
N PHE A 673 35.29 61.29 -7.23
CA PHE A 673 34.25 61.10 -6.21
C PHE A 673 33.09 62.05 -6.53
N GLY A 674 31.90 61.47 -6.79
CA GLY A 674 30.63 62.17 -6.66
C GLY A 674 30.35 62.47 -5.19
N THR A 675 29.43 63.41 -4.93
CA THR A 675 29.22 64.10 -3.63
C THR A 675 28.62 63.25 -2.51
N GLY A 676 29.14 62.06 -2.23
CA GLY A 676 28.85 61.29 -1.02
C GLY A 676 29.74 61.79 0.13
N GLN A 677 29.14 62.12 1.27
CA GLN A 677 29.88 62.46 2.49
C GLN A 677 30.34 61.17 3.19
N LEU A 678 31.64 61.01 3.41
CA LEU A 678 32.18 60.08 4.41
C LEU A 678 32.23 60.83 5.76
N LEU A 679 31.33 60.50 6.68
CA LEU A 679 31.32 61.06 8.03
C LEU A 679 32.21 60.21 8.95
N ALA A 680 33.49 60.56 9.05
CA ALA A 680 34.36 60.04 10.11
C ALA A 680 34.24 60.96 11.33
N THR A 681 33.43 60.59 12.32
CA THR A 681 33.31 61.34 13.57
C THR A 681 34.31 60.80 14.59
N LEU A 682 35.42 61.51 14.81
CA LEU A 682 36.31 61.26 15.93
C LEU A 682 35.91 62.19 17.08
N SER A 683 35.39 61.63 18.18
CA SER A 683 35.05 62.39 19.39
C SER A 683 35.92 61.95 20.57
N GLY A 684 36.40 62.93 21.36
CA GLY A 684 37.14 62.68 22.59
C GLY A 684 38.67 62.71 22.51
N ILE A 685 39.27 63.51 21.61
CA ILE A 685 40.74 63.60 21.50
C ILE A 685 41.28 64.86 22.16
N SER A 686 41.96 64.70 23.30
CA SER A 686 42.93 65.67 23.84
C SER A 686 44.32 65.03 23.77
N GLY A 687 45.27 65.64 23.07
CA GLY A 687 46.66 65.16 23.11
C GLY A 687 47.55 65.34 21.87
N PHE A 688 47.05 65.85 20.74
CA PHE A 688 47.91 66.09 19.59
C PHE A 688 48.68 67.41 19.72
N ILE A 689 49.91 67.32 20.21
CA ILE A 689 50.93 68.38 20.09
C ILE A 689 51.83 68.08 18.91
N GLY A 690 51.59 68.77 17.79
CA GLY A 690 52.56 68.88 16.69
C GLY A 690 52.42 67.87 15.55
N ALA A 691 52.21 68.44 14.35
CA ALA A 691 52.65 68.03 13.01
C ALA A 691 52.48 66.60 12.44
N ASP A 692 52.08 65.57 13.19
CA ASP A 692 52.08 64.18 12.66
C ASP A 692 50.69 63.54 12.60
N VAL A 693 49.71 64.24 12.02
CA VAL A 693 48.47 63.59 11.52
C VAL A 693 48.37 63.80 10.02
N ASN A 694 48.83 62.82 9.25
CA ASN A 694 48.52 62.71 7.83
C ASN A 694 47.31 61.79 7.67
N ILE A 695 46.11 62.38 7.63
CA ILE A 695 44.97 61.74 6.98
C ILE A 695 45.08 62.12 5.50
N ASN A 696 45.63 61.21 4.70
CA ASN A 696 45.87 61.46 3.28
C ASN A 696 44.58 61.17 2.49
N LEU A 697 43.68 62.15 2.47
CA LEU A 697 42.46 62.13 1.65
C LEU A 697 42.72 62.98 0.40
N PHE A 698 42.90 62.32 -0.74
CA PHE A 698 43.01 63.02 -2.01
C PHE A 698 41.62 63.48 -2.48
N GLY A 699 41.41 64.81 -2.58
CA GLY A 699 40.46 65.37 -3.54
C GLY A 699 39.21 66.11 -3.05
N ALA A 700 39.06 66.48 -1.77
CA ALA A 700 37.96 67.36 -1.35
C ALA A 700 38.34 68.33 -0.23
N ASN A 701 37.88 69.59 -0.34
CA ASN A 701 38.01 70.61 0.70
C ASN A 701 37.13 70.24 1.90
N PHE A 702 37.71 70.27 3.11
CA PHE A 702 36.96 70.12 4.35
C PHE A 702 37.05 71.40 5.18
N LEU A 703 35.89 71.88 5.63
CA LEU A 703 35.74 72.89 6.67
C LEU A 703 35.81 72.18 8.02
N PHE A 704 36.82 72.51 8.83
CA PHE A 704 36.85 72.12 10.24
C PHE A 704 35.97 73.09 11.03
N SER A 705 35.05 72.58 11.85
CA SER A 705 34.39 73.33 12.92
C SER A 705 34.98 72.97 14.26
#